data_AF-A0A2S7ILF5-F1
#
_entry.id   AF-A0A2S7ILF5-F1
#
_cell.length_a   1.000
_cell.length_b   1.000
_cell.length_c   1.000
_cell.angle_alpha   90.00
_cell.angle_beta   90.00
_cell.angle_gamma   90.00
#
_symmetry.space_group_name_H-M   'P 1'
#
loop_
_entity.id
_entity.type
_entity.pdbx_description
1 polymer ?
#
loop_
_entity_poly.entity_id
_entity_poly.type
_entity_poly.pdbx_seq_one_letter_code
_entity_poly.pdbx_strand_id
1 'polypeptide(L)'
;MEISTSQSAACSRPLLALFLSLVLGLLRPSVTYAQEGSLCYKPIVGAGVTATPIGGSVASLGFTTGNTPDKLANGNLNDYAEISNIVTLLGNGGVSVKNSSTTYPSGWHAGYVVELGGSGLLNADVLNGFVIQTDDGNSATAPETFTINNGVGVTVVSGSSTGRVYLNFKTTRPFNEVRLYKPQTLTVSLASSLRIYYATAFDPSCGFKENNNICFDQIAGNQTVVNYSNGLASALSGLANPQNIIDGNKNTAASWTLTAGTGVLSNSPFVGVNSLQQVYPAGSKAGFVIQVSNGGLLSTDVLNSLGIRTYLHGQLQDDVDLSNGTGILGLSLISGSNTTPAQEVAITTTKPYNEIRLVQRSGISASVLSAPLLIYYAFESGSACAECRSLLVSTATQNRFKGAIASSDDITNQARIVDGDTTNYATYSFPLVSVGGSAQVTVRNNATTVNTDTIPRYSFAGFTIERVDGLLNLGLLNNIVITTFNGTTQQESRTAGGLLGLSLINGRNGLATVGFKTALPYNRIRITINTPAGINLGGSIRIYYALASLDDDNDGVPNCFEACPAGNDALDSDGDGIPDCVDGCNQVNNKSPFADTDSDGIFNACDVDSDNDGIPDTVEGIDVDTDGDGIPNYLDLDSDNDGILDLYESGVAVGNNDANRNGVLDSPNPISTNTPRDTDGDGIPDFLDLDSDNDGITDLRESGLTGFTDVNNDGVVDGPDADQDGIQDSVDTDDTTFGSPNMPLPKDTDGDTITDQRDLDSDNDSITDLVESGKTGLTDANNDGVVDGPDADGDGIRDSADSDDVVFGSPGITPAKDTDGDTKPDYVDLDSDQDSVSDLVESGNPGLVDGNNDGVVDGPDADGDGIQDSADNNDGVFGSPGITPPRDTDGDSTPDYNDLDSDGDGINDIIENGKGSTDLNNDGKVDGPVDTNDNDGIADVVDNKPTEFGGLGVPLTSDLTPLIQLPANNFPPTGSTATKSFTVGIYETQNVSATPAGTIEFTVTVPNGFSLTFNPSATSIGVSGGSSTTIQNGRWTVTNSSLGGRRLTLRMKAGEFIAAGQSSVLGFTISRTTSTNGSSSITVNISDDPTKTFDSNSANNIYSRIINSAL
;
A
#
# COMPACT_ATOMS: atom_id res chain seq x y z
N MET A 1 -70.72 41.10 -14.78
CA MET A 1 -71.31 41.38 -16.10
C MET A 1 -70.39 42.35 -16.83
N GLU A 2 -69.92 42.11 -18.06
CA GLU A 2 -69.82 40.84 -18.81
C GLU A 2 -69.07 41.08 -20.16
N ILE A 3 -68.45 40.03 -20.72
CA ILE A 3 -68.16 39.85 -22.18
C ILE A 3 -67.08 40.76 -22.82
N SER A 4 -66.52 40.29 -23.96
CA SER A 4 -65.71 41.03 -24.98
C SER A 4 -64.21 41.27 -24.67
N THR A 5 -63.22 41.31 -25.58
CA THR A 5 -62.97 40.96 -27.03
C THR A 5 -61.47 41.29 -27.32
N SER A 6 -60.71 40.80 -28.31
CA SER A 6 -60.71 39.62 -29.23
C SER A 6 -59.51 39.73 -30.22
N GLN A 7 -59.29 38.72 -31.11
CA GLN A 7 -58.35 38.69 -32.27
C GLN A 7 -56.85 38.48 -31.91
N SER A 8 -55.97 37.75 -32.63
CA SER A 8 -55.88 37.11 -33.97
C SER A 8 -55.21 37.90 -35.11
N ALA A 9 -54.39 37.19 -35.92
CA ALA A 9 -53.67 37.60 -37.15
C ALA A 9 -52.33 38.36 -36.95
N ALA A 10 -51.30 38.25 -37.82
CA ALA A 10 -50.96 37.26 -38.88
C ALA A 10 -49.53 37.49 -39.44
N CYS A 11 -49.06 36.57 -40.30
CA CYS A 11 -47.85 36.63 -41.16
C CYS A 11 -46.47 36.47 -40.44
N SER A 12 -45.44 35.86 -41.06
CA SER A 12 -45.34 35.23 -42.40
C SER A 12 -44.42 33.98 -42.41
N ARG A 13 -44.68 33.08 -43.37
CA ARG A 13 -43.71 32.10 -43.95
C ARG A 13 -43.38 32.60 -45.37
N PRO A 14 -42.35 32.12 -46.12
CA PRO A 14 -42.36 30.74 -46.65
C PRO A 14 -40.99 30.09 -47.04
N LEU A 15 -41.03 28.81 -47.48
CA LEU A 15 -40.01 28.07 -48.30
C LEU A 15 -38.65 27.71 -47.63
N LEU A 16 -37.98 26.57 -47.92
CA LEU A 16 -38.37 25.27 -48.51
C LEU A 16 -37.24 24.22 -48.28
N ALA A 17 -37.55 22.91 -48.45
CA ALA A 17 -36.64 21.78 -48.76
C ALA A 17 -35.82 21.11 -47.62
N LEU A 18 -35.48 19.80 -47.68
CA LEU A 18 -36.19 18.62 -48.21
C LEU A 18 -35.46 17.30 -47.78
N PHE A 19 -36.16 16.33 -47.17
CA PHE A 19 -35.65 14.97 -46.80
C PHE A 19 -34.40 14.95 -45.87
N LEU A 20 -33.94 13.84 -45.28
CA LEU A 20 -34.33 12.41 -45.35
C LEU A 20 -34.23 11.76 -43.94
N SER A 21 -35.03 10.74 -43.66
CA SER A 21 -34.85 9.84 -42.50
C SER A 21 -34.48 8.43 -42.99
N LEU A 22 -33.85 7.62 -42.12
CA LEU A 22 -32.97 6.48 -42.46
C LEU A 22 -31.67 6.96 -43.16
N VAL A 23 -30.45 6.51 -42.78
CA VAL A 23 -30.05 5.42 -41.88
C VAL A 23 -28.90 5.90 -40.96
N LEU A 24 -28.99 5.59 -39.66
CA LEU A 24 -27.86 5.10 -38.85
C LEU A 24 -28.45 4.39 -37.62
N GLY A 25 -27.76 3.38 -37.10
CA GLY A 25 -28.17 2.63 -35.92
C GLY A 25 -26.99 2.46 -34.96
N LEU A 26 -27.25 1.84 -33.81
CA LEU A 26 -26.28 1.55 -32.75
C LEU A 26 -25.56 2.78 -32.18
N LEU A 27 -26.11 3.30 -31.08
CA LEU A 27 -25.43 3.34 -29.79
C LEU A 27 -26.50 3.57 -28.71
N ARG A 28 -26.46 2.79 -27.64
CA ARG A 28 -27.45 2.79 -26.56
C ARG A 28 -26.70 2.48 -25.26
N PRO A 29 -26.43 3.50 -24.43
CA PRO A 29 -25.59 3.35 -23.25
C PRO A 29 -26.39 2.78 -22.07
N SER A 30 -25.66 2.18 -21.13
CA SER A 30 -26.22 1.56 -19.92
C SER A 30 -25.36 1.88 -18.69
N VAL A 31 -25.95 1.65 -17.51
CA VAL A 31 -25.41 1.96 -16.18
C VAL A 31 -24.84 0.69 -15.53
N THR A 32 -23.74 0.81 -14.77
CA THR A 32 -23.07 -0.27 -14.00
C THR A 32 -22.78 0.19 -12.55
N TYR A 33 -22.11 -0.62 -11.70
CA TYR A 33 -22.05 -0.44 -10.23
C TYR A 33 -20.63 -0.56 -9.65
N ALA A 34 -20.43 -0.09 -8.42
CA ALA A 34 -19.13 0.28 -7.85
C ALA A 34 -18.79 -0.41 -6.52
N GLN A 35 -17.51 -0.83 -6.39
CA GLN A 35 -16.76 -1.05 -5.15
C GLN A 35 -15.27 -0.73 -5.40
N GLU A 36 -14.50 -0.65 -4.31
CA GLU A 36 -13.07 -0.41 -4.22
C GLU A 36 -12.21 -1.44 -5.03
N GLY A 37 -10.92 -1.14 -5.26
CA GLY A 37 -9.99 -1.99 -6.03
C GLY A 37 -10.24 -2.12 -7.55
N SER A 38 -11.18 -1.37 -8.15
CA SER A 38 -11.51 -1.55 -9.58
C SER A 38 -10.62 -0.72 -10.53
N LEU A 39 -9.66 -1.39 -11.19
CA LEU A 39 -8.82 -0.84 -12.27
C LEU A 39 -9.59 -0.07 -13.37
N CYS A 40 -10.87 -0.38 -13.58
CA CYS A 40 -11.71 0.27 -14.58
C CYS A 40 -12.37 1.58 -14.10
N TYR A 41 -12.33 1.90 -12.81
CA TYR A 41 -13.20 2.95 -12.26
C TYR A 41 -12.52 3.80 -11.17
N LYS A 42 -11.17 3.88 -11.14
CA LYS A 42 -10.41 4.82 -10.30
C LYS A 42 -10.98 6.26 -10.39
N PRO A 43 -10.91 7.06 -9.31
CA PRO A 43 -11.40 8.44 -9.29
C PRO A 43 -10.47 9.37 -10.10
N ILE A 44 -10.93 10.58 -10.41
CA ILE A 44 -10.08 11.65 -10.93
C ILE A 44 -9.57 12.46 -9.74
N VAL A 45 -8.30 12.25 -9.37
CA VAL A 45 -7.60 12.85 -8.20
C VAL A 45 -6.18 13.30 -8.57
N GLY A 46 -5.40 13.78 -7.59
CA GLY A 46 -4.01 14.21 -7.75
C GLY A 46 -3.84 15.67 -8.20
N ALA A 47 -2.57 16.08 -8.35
CA ALA A 47 -2.15 17.47 -8.57
C ALA A 47 -2.92 18.19 -9.70
N GLY A 48 -3.61 19.28 -9.35
CA GLY A 48 -4.39 20.09 -10.29
C GLY A 48 -5.80 19.57 -10.58
N VAL A 49 -6.31 18.58 -9.83
CA VAL A 49 -7.75 18.29 -9.82
C VAL A 49 -8.50 19.34 -9.00
N THR A 50 -9.64 19.79 -9.53
CA THR A 50 -10.56 20.72 -8.86
C THR A 50 -12.01 20.32 -9.10
N ALA A 51 -12.80 20.31 -8.04
CA ALA A 51 -14.23 20.00 -8.10
C ALA A 51 -15.07 21.21 -7.72
N THR A 52 -16.12 21.50 -8.51
CA THR A 52 -16.85 22.78 -8.43
C THR A 52 -18.36 22.66 -8.71
N PRO A 53 -19.19 23.53 -8.10
CA PRO A 53 -20.64 23.58 -8.38
C PRO A 53 -20.96 24.20 -9.75
N ILE A 54 -21.82 23.54 -10.53
CA ILE A 54 -22.29 24.07 -11.82
C ILE A 54 -23.52 24.96 -11.61
N GLY A 55 -23.44 26.20 -12.09
CA GLY A 55 -24.60 27.09 -12.27
C GLY A 55 -24.96 27.99 -11.07
N GLY A 56 -24.16 28.01 -10.01
CA GLY A 56 -24.36 28.87 -8.84
C GLY A 56 -23.29 28.62 -7.77
N SER A 57 -23.34 29.39 -6.67
CA SER A 57 -22.56 29.06 -5.47
C SER A 57 -23.22 27.90 -4.71
N VAL A 58 -22.45 27.19 -3.88
CA VAL A 58 -22.89 26.02 -3.09
C VAL A 58 -24.24 26.27 -2.39
N ALA A 59 -24.36 27.37 -1.64
CA ALA A 59 -25.57 27.75 -0.91
C ALA A 59 -26.80 28.08 -1.80
N SER A 60 -26.62 28.22 -3.12
CA SER A 60 -27.72 28.50 -4.07
C SER A 60 -28.26 27.26 -4.80
N LEU A 61 -27.59 26.12 -4.67
CA LEU A 61 -27.92 24.87 -5.37
C LEU A 61 -28.52 23.78 -4.46
N GLY A 62 -28.54 23.99 -3.14
CA GLY A 62 -29.15 23.04 -2.20
C GLY A 62 -28.29 21.81 -1.93
N PHE A 63 -26.97 21.99 -1.86
CA PHE A 63 -26.07 21.03 -1.24
C PHE A 63 -26.30 20.99 0.28
N THR A 64 -26.17 19.81 0.89
CA THR A 64 -26.17 19.66 2.36
C THR A 64 -24.88 20.23 2.94
N THR A 65 -24.97 20.94 4.07
CA THR A 65 -23.80 21.48 4.76
C THR A 65 -22.83 20.36 5.15
N GLY A 66 -21.57 20.46 4.71
CA GLY A 66 -20.55 19.42 4.93
C GLY A 66 -20.45 18.36 3.82
N ASN A 67 -21.41 18.28 2.90
CA ASN A 67 -21.41 17.34 1.77
C ASN A 67 -21.34 18.12 0.45
N THR A 68 -20.17 18.71 0.17
CA THR A 68 -19.95 19.73 -0.86
C THR A 68 -19.04 19.26 -2.01
N PRO A 69 -19.03 19.92 -3.19
CA PRO A 69 -18.40 19.39 -4.40
C PRO A 69 -16.89 19.16 -4.31
N ASP A 70 -16.21 19.87 -3.43
CA ASP A 70 -14.84 19.65 -2.94
C ASP A 70 -14.54 18.17 -2.64
N LYS A 71 -15.44 17.47 -1.95
CA LYS A 71 -15.38 16.03 -1.62
C LYS A 71 -15.53 15.06 -2.82
N LEU A 72 -15.22 15.52 -4.04
CA LEU A 72 -15.24 14.72 -5.28
C LEU A 72 -13.84 14.61 -5.92
N ALA A 73 -12.80 15.04 -5.20
CA ALA A 73 -11.44 15.24 -5.70
C ALA A 73 -10.32 14.87 -4.70
N ASN A 74 -10.67 14.40 -3.50
CA ASN A 74 -9.80 14.26 -2.33
C ASN A 74 -9.40 12.79 -2.02
N GLY A 75 -9.16 11.96 -3.04
CA GLY A 75 -8.87 10.52 -2.88
C GLY A 75 -10.08 9.69 -2.44
N ASN A 76 -10.54 9.96 -1.23
CA ASN A 76 -11.46 9.16 -0.42
C ASN A 76 -12.75 8.71 -1.15
N LEU A 77 -12.80 7.42 -1.48
CA LEU A 77 -13.88 6.77 -2.23
C LEU A 77 -15.21 6.70 -1.46
N ASN A 78 -15.18 6.96 -0.15
CA ASN A 78 -16.33 6.94 0.75
C ASN A 78 -16.98 8.31 0.95
N ASP A 79 -16.32 9.38 0.51
CA ASP A 79 -16.76 10.76 0.69
C ASP A 79 -17.74 11.21 -0.42
N TYR A 80 -18.57 12.23 -0.16
CA TYR A 80 -19.60 12.63 -1.14
C TYR A 80 -20.15 14.05 -1.05
N ALA A 81 -20.48 14.61 -2.22
CA ALA A 81 -21.33 15.77 -2.37
C ALA A 81 -22.82 15.37 -2.38
N GLU A 82 -23.68 16.02 -1.58
CA GLU A 82 -25.10 15.66 -1.46
C GLU A 82 -26.04 16.81 -1.87
N ILE A 83 -26.86 16.59 -2.90
CA ILE A 83 -27.94 17.50 -3.32
C ILE A 83 -29.25 17.04 -2.66
N SER A 84 -29.63 17.68 -1.54
CA SER A 84 -30.79 17.27 -0.74
C SER A 84 -32.14 17.83 -1.20
N ASN A 85 -32.18 18.71 -2.22
CA ASN A 85 -33.43 19.03 -2.92
C ASN A 85 -33.24 19.47 -4.39
N ILE A 86 -33.41 18.53 -5.32
CA ILE A 86 -33.30 18.75 -6.78
C ILE A 86 -34.39 19.69 -7.35
N VAL A 87 -35.46 20.00 -6.61
CA VAL A 87 -36.54 20.90 -7.08
C VAL A 87 -36.09 22.36 -7.18
N THR A 88 -35.08 22.78 -6.40
CA THR A 88 -34.69 24.19 -6.24
C THR A 88 -33.55 24.68 -7.14
N LEU A 89 -33.09 23.88 -8.10
CA LEU A 89 -31.97 24.21 -9.00
C LEU A 89 -32.32 25.37 -9.97
N LEU A 90 -31.97 26.60 -9.57
CA LEU A 90 -32.15 27.83 -10.38
C LEU A 90 -31.08 28.03 -11.47
N GLY A 91 -30.50 26.93 -11.97
CA GLY A 91 -29.60 26.90 -13.13
C GLY A 91 -29.55 25.51 -13.75
N ASN A 92 -28.57 25.26 -14.62
CA ASN A 92 -28.15 23.87 -14.94
C ASN A 92 -27.39 23.32 -13.72
N GLY A 93 -28.11 23.02 -12.63
CA GLY A 93 -27.51 22.67 -11.35
C GLY A 93 -26.83 21.31 -11.38
N GLY A 94 -25.64 21.21 -10.81
CA GLY A 94 -24.81 20.01 -10.84
C GLY A 94 -23.41 20.21 -10.24
N VAL A 95 -22.52 19.27 -10.54
CA VAL A 95 -21.10 19.29 -10.15
C VAL A 95 -20.20 19.10 -11.38
N SER A 96 -19.01 19.69 -11.32
CA SER A 96 -17.91 19.49 -12.27
C SER A 96 -16.70 18.97 -11.53
N VAL A 97 -15.93 18.07 -12.14
CA VAL A 97 -14.57 17.70 -11.72
C VAL A 97 -13.65 17.90 -12.92
N LYS A 98 -12.57 18.65 -12.72
CA LYS A 98 -11.60 18.98 -13.76
C LYS A 98 -10.19 18.68 -13.28
N ASN A 99 -9.43 17.92 -14.06
CA ASN A 99 -7.98 17.86 -13.94
C ASN A 99 -7.37 18.95 -14.86
N SER A 100 -6.47 19.79 -14.36
CA SER A 100 -5.75 20.79 -15.19
C SER A 100 -4.47 20.25 -15.84
N SER A 101 -3.91 19.18 -15.28
CA SER A 101 -2.61 18.60 -15.60
C SER A 101 -2.74 17.51 -16.68
N THR A 102 -3.76 16.66 -16.55
CA THR A 102 -4.03 15.50 -17.40
C THR A 102 -5.13 15.76 -18.43
N THR A 103 -4.98 15.20 -19.64
CA THR A 103 -6.03 15.22 -20.68
C THR A 103 -6.24 13.81 -21.23
N TYR A 104 -7.40 13.23 -20.92
CA TYR A 104 -7.78 11.86 -21.27
C TYR A 104 -8.03 11.72 -22.79
N PRO A 105 -7.53 10.65 -23.45
CA PRO A 105 -7.70 10.43 -24.88
C PRO A 105 -9.15 10.25 -25.38
N SER A 106 -9.35 10.43 -26.69
CA SER A 106 -10.63 10.12 -27.34
C SER A 106 -10.92 8.62 -27.36
N GLY A 107 -12.08 8.21 -26.87
CA GLY A 107 -12.48 6.80 -26.81
C GLY A 107 -12.39 6.20 -25.42
N TRP A 108 -11.81 6.93 -24.46
CA TRP A 108 -11.97 6.67 -23.02
C TRP A 108 -13.45 6.76 -22.61
N HIS A 109 -13.78 6.22 -21.45
CA HIS A 109 -15.07 6.43 -20.80
C HIS A 109 -14.94 7.53 -19.76
N ALA A 110 -15.99 8.33 -19.59
CA ALA A 110 -16.07 9.40 -18.60
C ALA A 110 -17.39 9.31 -17.82
N GLY A 111 -17.37 9.54 -16.51
CA GLY A 111 -18.55 9.34 -15.68
C GLY A 111 -18.45 9.84 -14.23
N TYR A 112 -19.43 9.44 -13.43
CA TYR A 112 -19.58 9.73 -12.00
C TYR A 112 -20.19 8.55 -11.25
N VAL A 113 -19.92 8.47 -9.95
CA VAL A 113 -20.60 7.55 -9.01
C VAL A 113 -21.65 8.29 -8.18
N VAL A 114 -22.84 7.71 -8.00
CA VAL A 114 -23.96 8.34 -7.26
C VAL A 114 -24.77 7.37 -6.40
N GLU A 115 -25.47 7.87 -5.38
CA GLU A 115 -26.43 7.11 -4.56
C GLU A 115 -27.67 7.99 -4.28
N LEU A 116 -28.81 7.43 -3.85
CA LEU A 116 -29.97 8.23 -3.42
C LEU A 116 -30.26 7.99 -1.93
N GLY A 117 -30.20 9.07 -1.14
CA GLY A 117 -30.43 8.99 0.31
C GLY A 117 -31.84 8.49 0.66
N GLY A 118 -31.92 7.24 1.09
CA GLY A 118 -33.13 6.59 1.59
C GLY A 118 -33.03 5.07 1.59
N SER A 119 -33.59 4.43 2.62
CA SER A 119 -33.42 2.98 2.88
C SER A 119 -34.25 2.06 1.97
N GLY A 120 -34.16 2.22 0.65
CA GLY A 120 -34.66 1.25 -0.31
C GLY A 120 -35.09 1.81 -1.66
N LEU A 121 -34.62 1.15 -2.73
CA LEU A 121 -35.04 1.26 -4.12
C LEU A 121 -34.83 2.64 -4.78
N LEU A 122 -33.71 2.75 -5.50
CA LEU A 122 -33.57 3.73 -6.59
C LEU A 122 -34.76 3.57 -7.55
N ASN A 123 -35.63 4.59 -7.66
CA ASN A 123 -36.49 4.67 -8.84
C ASN A 123 -35.65 5.22 -9.99
N ALA A 124 -35.52 4.47 -11.09
CA ALA A 124 -34.84 4.92 -12.31
C ALA A 124 -35.37 6.28 -12.83
N ASP A 125 -36.62 6.66 -12.48
CA ASP A 125 -37.18 7.98 -12.78
C ASP A 125 -36.38 9.18 -12.24
N VAL A 126 -35.57 8.99 -11.19
CA VAL A 126 -34.84 10.10 -10.53
C VAL A 126 -33.68 10.62 -11.39
N LEU A 127 -32.87 9.70 -11.93
CA LEU A 127 -31.70 10.02 -12.75
C LEU A 127 -32.09 10.43 -14.18
N ASN A 128 -33.36 10.25 -14.57
CA ASN A 128 -33.90 10.68 -15.86
C ASN A 128 -33.64 12.16 -16.15
N GLY A 129 -33.11 12.46 -17.34
CA GLY A 129 -32.80 13.82 -17.76
C GLY A 129 -31.61 14.48 -17.06
N PHE A 130 -30.85 13.78 -16.23
CA PHE A 130 -29.48 14.23 -15.93
C PHE A 130 -28.60 14.12 -17.18
N VAL A 131 -27.62 15.01 -17.25
CA VAL A 131 -26.65 15.12 -18.33
C VAL A 131 -25.24 14.91 -17.77
N ILE A 132 -24.51 13.95 -18.34
CA ILE A 132 -23.05 13.92 -18.25
C ILE A 132 -22.52 14.75 -19.43
N GLN A 133 -21.51 15.56 -19.20
CA GLN A 133 -20.82 16.33 -20.23
C GLN A 133 -19.31 16.20 -20.03
N THR A 134 -18.56 16.14 -21.14
CA THR A 134 -17.10 16.26 -21.14
C THR A 134 -16.67 17.49 -21.94
N ASP A 135 -15.59 18.13 -21.47
CA ASP A 135 -15.02 19.34 -22.03
C ASP A 135 -13.48 19.17 -22.14
N ASP A 136 -12.86 19.79 -23.15
CA ASP A 136 -11.40 19.84 -23.33
C ASP A 136 -10.81 21.19 -22.89
N GLY A 137 -11.65 22.08 -22.34
CA GLY A 137 -11.28 23.42 -21.90
C GLY A 137 -11.08 24.42 -23.04
N ASN A 138 -11.18 23.98 -24.30
CA ASN A 138 -10.99 24.81 -25.48
C ASN A 138 -12.35 25.31 -25.99
N SER A 139 -12.65 26.60 -25.75
CA SER A 139 -13.91 27.24 -26.14
C SER A 139 -14.22 27.27 -27.66
N ALA A 140 -13.34 26.76 -28.52
CA ALA A 140 -13.60 26.53 -29.95
C ALA A 140 -14.19 25.13 -30.25
N THR A 141 -13.99 24.17 -29.36
CA THR A 141 -14.56 22.81 -29.44
C THR A 141 -15.95 22.79 -28.80
N ALA A 142 -16.85 21.97 -29.35
CA ALA A 142 -18.17 21.78 -28.74
C ALA A 142 -18.07 20.63 -27.72
N PRO A 143 -18.42 20.83 -26.44
CA PRO A 143 -18.34 19.77 -25.44
C PRO A 143 -19.28 18.60 -25.78
N GLU A 144 -18.85 17.38 -25.46
CA GLU A 144 -19.64 16.18 -25.71
C GLU A 144 -20.68 15.99 -24.60
N THR A 145 -21.88 15.52 -24.92
CA THR A 145 -23.00 15.47 -23.96
C THR A 145 -23.83 14.21 -24.09
N PHE A 146 -24.27 13.73 -22.94
CA PHE A 146 -24.92 12.44 -22.74
C PHE A 146 -26.14 12.65 -21.85
N THR A 147 -27.33 12.21 -22.25
CA THR A 147 -28.56 12.39 -21.45
C THR A 147 -29.12 11.04 -21.01
N ILE A 148 -29.31 10.86 -19.70
CA ILE A 148 -29.91 9.66 -19.11
C ILE A 148 -31.42 9.65 -19.41
N ASN A 149 -31.97 8.52 -19.86
CA ASN A 149 -33.35 8.43 -20.38
C ASN A 149 -34.03 7.09 -20.03
N ASN A 150 -35.25 7.13 -19.47
CA ASN A 150 -36.00 5.95 -18.97
C ASN A 150 -36.56 4.98 -20.05
N GLY A 151 -35.97 4.94 -21.25
CA GLY A 151 -36.31 3.98 -22.30
C GLY A 151 -35.34 2.81 -22.43
N VAL A 152 -34.16 2.90 -21.81
CA VAL A 152 -33.01 2.00 -22.04
C VAL A 152 -32.07 2.04 -20.82
N GLY A 153 -31.46 0.90 -20.46
CA GLY A 153 -30.10 0.86 -19.90
C GLY A 153 -29.87 1.38 -18.48
N VAL A 154 -30.81 2.09 -17.85
CA VAL A 154 -30.69 2.49 -16.44
C VAL A 154 -30.88 1.27 -15.55
N THR A 155 -29.77 0.65 -15.20
CA THR A 155 -29.65 -0.44 -14.25
C THR A 155 -29.84 0.10 -12.84
N VAL A 156 -30.86 -0.39 -12.15
CA VAL A 156 -31.02 -0.22 -10.69
C VAL A 156 -30.51 -1.49 -10.04
N VAL A 157 -29.71 -1.35 -8.99
CA VAL A 157 -29.13 -2.47 -8.25
C VAL A 157 -29.07 -2.09 -6.79
N SER A 158 -29.51 -2.99 -5.93
CA SER A 158 -29.05 -3.07 -4.55
C SER A 158 -28.24 -4.36 -4.48
N GLY A 159 -26.93 -4.23 -4.72
CA GLY A 159 -25.96 -5.33 -4.82
C GLY A 159 -24.75 -5.15 -3.90
N SER A 160 -24.85 -4.20 -2.97
CA SER A 160 -23.92 -4.00 -1.86
C SER A 160 -24.74 -3.50 -0.65
N SER A 161 -24.10 -3.38 0.51
CA SER A 161 -24.65 -2.65 1.66
C SER A 161 -24.81 -1.14 1.41
N THR A 162 -24.19 -0.59 0.35
CA THR A 162 -24.00 0.86 0.12
C THR A 162 -24.84 1.45 -1.02
N GLY A 163 -25.14 0.71 -2.09
CA GLY A 163 -26.08 1.13 -3.16
C GLY A 163 -25.55 2.14 -4.20
N ARG A 164 -24.23 2.31 -4.35
CA ARG A 164 -23.56 3.25 -5.29
C ARG A 164 -23.66 2.85 -6.78
N VAL A 165 -23.87 3.81 -7.68
CA VAL A 165 -24.20 3.64 -9.12
C VAL A 165 -23.19 4.35 -10.04
N TYR A 166 -22.60 3.67 -11.03
CA TYR A 166 -21.78 4.30 -12.08
C TYR A 166 -22.60 4.82 -13.27
N LEU A 167 -22.50 6.12 -13.53
CA LEU A 167 -23.04 6.81 -14.69
C LEU A 167 -21.89 7.19 -15.62
N ASN A 168 -21.61 6.42 -16.68
CA ASN A 168 -20.53 6.71 -17.63
C ASN A 168 -20.95 6.66 -19.10
N PHE A 169 -20.11 7.21 -19.98
CA PHE A 169 -20.21 7.04 -21.42
C PHE A 169 -18.85 7.05 -22.12
N LYS A 170 -18.74 6.33 -23.23
CA LYS A 170 -17.56 6.35 -24.12
C LYS A 170 -17.50 7.67 -24.89
N THR A 171 -16.43 8.42 -24.74
CA THR A 171 -16.20 9.68 -25.47
C THR A 171 -15.83 9.43 -26.94
N THR A 172 -16.02 10.44 -27.77
CA THR A 172 -15.50 10.49 -29.15
C THR A 172 -14.42 11.55 -29.33
N ARG A 173 -14.01 12.22 -28.24
CA ARG A 173 -12.99 13.30 -28.19
C ARG A 173 -12.17 13.21 -26.90
N PRO A 174 -10.96 13.80 -26.88
CA PRO A 174 -10.23 13.99 -25.63
C PRO A 174 -11.00 14.94 -24.69
N PHE A 175 -10.70 14.88 -23.40
CA PHE A 175 -11.32 15.73 -22.37
C PHE A 175 -10.41 15.88 -21.15
N ASN A 176 -10.61 16.94 -20.36
CA ASN A 176 -9.96 17.14 -19.05
C ASN A 176 -10.96 17.56 -17.95
N GLU A 177 -12.22 17.81 -18.31
CA GLU A 177 -13.30 18.11 -17.38
C GLU A 177 -14.50 17.20 -17.63
N VAL A 178 -15.07 16.64 -16.56
CA VAL A 178 -16.32 15.87 -16.53
C VAL A 178 -17.34 16.63 -15.71
N ARG A 179 -18.60 16.67 -16.14
CA ARG A 179 -19.69 17.44 -15.53
C ARG A 179 -20.96 16.60 -15.41
N LEU A 180 -21.63 16.61 -14.26
CA LEU A 180 -22.94 15.99 -14.03
C LEU A 180 -23.96 17.04 -13.58
N TYR A 181 -24.97 17.34 -14.42
CA TYR A 181 -25.97 18.37 -14.12
C TYR A 181 -27.38 18.04 -14.63
N LYS A 182 -28.40 18.75 -14.14
CA LYS A 182 -29.80 18.63 -14.60
C LYS A 182 -30.25 19.90 -15.35
N PRO A 183 -30.65 19.82 -16.64
CA PRO A 183 -31.13 20.98 -17.39
C PRO A 183 -32.48 21.53 -16.90
N GLN A 184 -32.65 22.85 -17.01
CA GLN A 184 -33.80 23.62 -16.46
C GLN A 184 -35.22 23.26 -16.96
N THR A 185 -35.40 22.28 -17.85
CA THR A 185 -36.68 21.99 -18.51
C THR A 185 -37.54 20.92 -17.84
N LEU A 186 -37.02 20.19 -16.84
CA LEU A 186 -37.75 19.12 -16.13
C LEU A 186 -37.91 19.43 -14.63
N THR A 187 -39.12 19.79 -14.20
CA THR A 187 -39.48 19.87 -12.78
C THR A 187 -39.78 18.46 -12.24
N VAL A 188 -38.83 17.84 -11.54
CA VAL A 188 -39.00 16.54 -10.89
C VAL A 188 -39.13 16.73 -9.39
N SER A 189 -40.28 16.35 -8.81
CA SER A 189 -40.46 16.35 -7.36
C SER A 189 -39.87 15.07 -6.78
N LEU A 190 -38.87 15.21 -5.90
CA LEU A 190 -38.25 14.10 -5.16
C LEU A 190 -38.55 14.24 -3.66
N ALA A 191 -38.41 13.12 -2.95
CA ALA A 191 -38.51 13.04 -1.48
C ALA A 191 -37.21 12.47 -0.84
N SER A 192 -36.12 12.46 -1.61
CA SER A 192 -34.82 11.86 -1.30
C SER A 192 -33.72 12.76 -1.87
N SER A 193 -32.53 12.71 -1.27
CA SER A 193 -31.32 13.37 -1.77
C SER A 193 -30.63 12.56 -2.87
N LEU A 194 -29.71 13.19 -3.59
CA LEU A 194 -28.74 12.55 -4.48
C LEU A 194 -27.33 12.78 -3.91
N ARG A 195 -26.63 11.71 -3.56
CA ARG A 195 -25.20 11.71 -3.23
C ARG A 195 -24.39 11.46 -4.51
N ILE A 196 -23.22 12.06 -4.59
CA ILE A 196 -22.26 11.93 -5.70
C ILE A 196 -20.90 11.72 -5.02
N TYR A 197 -20.16 10.65 -5.34
CA TYR A 197 -18.92 10.30 -4.64
C TYR A 197 -17.69 10.84 -5.36
N TYR A 198 -17.45 10.42 -6.60
CA TYR A 198 -16.35 10.94 -7.43
C TYR A 198 -16.68 10.93 -8.91
N ALA A 199 -15.88 11.67 -9.70
CA ALA A 199 -15.81 11.53 -11.15
C ALA A 199 -14.78 10.47 -11.53
N THR A 200 -14.95 9.82 -12.68
CA THR A 200 -14.04 8.76 -13.16
C THR A 200 -13.78 8.89 -14.67
N ALA A 201 -12.56 8.54 -15.09
CA ALA A 201 -12.12 8.50 -16.48
C ALA A 201 -11.22 7.27 -16.70
N PHE A 202 -11.53 6.43 -17.70
CA PHE A 202 -10.82 5.15 -17.90
C PHE A 202 -10.70 4.69 -19.36
N ASP A 203 -9.67 3.90 -19.67
CA ASP A 203 -9.51 3.31 -21.01
C ASP A 203 -10.48 2.12 -21.22
N PRO A 204 -11.17 2.01 -22.37
CA PRO A 204 -12.00 0.86 -22.74
C PRO A 204 -11.31 -0.51 -22.84
N SER A 205 -9.98 -0.61 -22.64
CA SER A 205 -9.27 -1.89 -22.47
C SER A 205 -8.93 -2.22 -21.01
N CYS A 206 -9.44 -1.47 -20.03
CA CYS A 206 -9.29 -1.78 -18.61
C CYS A 206 -9.92 -3.13 -18.24
N GLY A 207 -9.45 -3.69 -17.12
CA GLY A 207 -9.99 -4.91 -16.53
C GLY A 207 -9.31 -6.19 -17.04
N PHE A 208 -9.18 -7.16 -16.15
CA PHE A 208 -8.49 -8.41 -16.41
C PHE A 208 -9.26 -9.26 -17.43
N LYS A 209 -8.60 -9.59 -18.54
CA LYS A 209 -9.16 -10.51 -19.52
C LYS A 209 -9.11 -11.93 -18.95
N GLU A 210 -10.26 -12.56 -18.78
CA GLU A 210 -10.33 -13.98 -18.38
C GLU A 210 -9.57 -14.86 -19.40
N ASN A 211 -8.77 -15.81 -18.88
CA ASN A 211 -8.01 -16.81 -19.66
C ASN A 211 -7.90 -18.19 -18.97
N ASN A 212 -8.60 -18.44 -17.86
CA ASN A 212 -8.47 -19.67 -17.07
C ASN A 212 -8.97 -20.91 -17.84
N ASN A 213 -9.82 -20.73 -18.85
CA ASN A 213 -10.45 -21.80 -19.65
C ASN A 213 -11.23 -22.85 -18.81
N ILE A 214 -11.67 -22.48 -17.61
CA ILE A 214 -12.58 -23.30 -16.79
C ILE A 214 -13.91 -23.44 -17.54
N CYS A 215 -14.47 -24.64 -17.51
CA CYS A 215 -15.75 -24.93 -18.16
C CYS A 215 -16.88 -24.76 -17.15
N PHE A 216 -17.86 -23.91 -17.47
CA PHE A 216 -18.93 -23.51 -16.55
C PHE A 216 -18.43 -22.73 -15.31
N ASP A 217 -17.38 -21.91 -15.49
CA ASP A 217 -16.91 -20.95 -14.49
C ASP A 217 -18.08 -20.05 -14.05
N GLN A 218 -18.26 -19.92 -12.73
CA GLN A 218 -19.37 -19.17 -12.16
C GLN A 218 -18.99 -17.69 -12.06
N ILE A 219 -19.88 -16.84 -12.57
CA ILE A 219 -19.73 -15.38 -12.44
C ILE A 219 -20.27 -15.01 -11.05
N ALA A 220 -19.37 -15.05 -10.07
CA ALA A 220 -19.59 -14.86 -8.63
C ALA A 220 -18.42 -14.08 -8.00
N GLY A 221 -18.48 -13.88 -6.68
CA GLY A 221 -17.45 -13.17 -5.90
C GLY A 221 -17.79 -11.71 -5.62
N ASN A 222 -17.11 -11.14 -4.62
CA ASN A 222 -17.33 -9.77 -4.13
C ASN A 222 -17.20 -8.69 -5.24
N GLN A 223 -16.37 -8.94 -6.26
CA GLN A 223 -16.20 -8.08 -7.43
C GLN A 223 -17.25 -8.33 -8.55
N THR A 224 -18.42 -8.91 -8.23
CA THR A 224 -19.55 -9.12 -9.14
C THR A 224 -20.88 -8.63 -8.55
N VAL A 225 -21.81 -8.15 -9.42
CA VAL A 225 -23.02 -7.45 -8.96
C VAL A 225 -24.27 -7.90 -9.73
N VAL A 226 -25.40 -8.10 -9.03
CA VAL A 226 -26.66 -8.62 -9.60
C VAL A 226 -27.62 -7.51 -10.07
N ASN A 227 -27.84 -7.45 -11.38
CA ASN A 227 -28.44 -6.32 -12.07
C ASN A 227 -29.93 -6.52 -12.40
N TYR A 228 -30.84 -6.20 -11.48
CA TYR A 228 -32.28 -6.54 -11.58
C TYR A 228 -33.25 -5.34 -11.53
N SER A 229 -34.29 -5.33 -12.38
CA SER A 229 -35.17 -4.16 -12.53
C SER A 229 -36.54 -4.31 -11.83
N ASN A 230 -36.77 -3.52 -10.78
CA ASN A 230 -38.10 -3.28 -10.19
C ASN A 230 -38.78 -2.06 -10.88
N GLY A 231 -39.10 -2.19 -12.17
CA GLY A 231 -39.69 -1.10 -12.96
C GLY A 231 -41.08 -0.65 -12.49
N LEU A 232 -41.54 0.51 -12.97
CA LEU A 232 -42.77 1.18 -12.47
C LEU A 232 -44.09 0.40 -12.65
N ALA A 233 -44.08 -0.74 -13.33
CA ALA A 233 -45.20 -1.67 -13.48
C ALA A 233 -45.11 -2.91 -12.56
N SER A 234 -44.04 -3.07 -11.78
CA SER A 234 -43.64 -4.32 -11.12
C SER A 234 -43.62 -4.27 -9.59
N ALA A 235 -44.34 -3.33 -8.96
CA ALA A 235 -44.58 -3.30 -7.50
C ALA A 235 -45.33 -4.54 -6.94
N LEU A 236 -45.56 -5.56 -7.78
CA LEU A 236 -46.16 -6.86 -7.47
C LEU A 236 -45.42 -8.04 -8.13
N SER A 237 -44.25 -7.86 -8.75
CA SER A 237 -43.45 -8.93 -9.37
C SER A 237 -41.96 -8.67 -9.16
N GLY A 238 -41.48 -9.00 -7.96
CA GLY A 238 -40.07 -8.87 -7.58
C GLY A 238 -39.26 -10.13 -7.90
N LEU A 239 -37.95 -9.93 -8.03
CA LEU A 239 -36.94 -10.96 -7.83
C LEU A 239 -36.66 -11.06 -6.31
N ALA A 240 -36.85 -12.24 -5.73
CA ALA A 240 -36.52 -12.49 -4.33
C ALA A 240 -35.14 -13.14 -4.21
N ASN A 241 -34.37 -12.76 -3.18
CA ASN A 241 -33.00 -13.21 -2.92
C ASN A 241 -32.05 -13.02 -4.12
N PRO A 242 -31.93 -11.81 -4.71
CA PRO A 242 -31.11 -11.58 -5.89
C PRO A 242 -29.63 -11.95 -5.69
N GLN A 243 -29.10 -11.81 -4.47
CA GLN A 243 -27.71 -12.13 -4.13
C GLN A 243 -27.37 -13.63 -4.33
N ASN A 244 -28.37 -14.51 -4.27
CA ASN A 244 -28.26 -15.95 -4.51
C ASN A 244 -28.06 -16.29 -6.01
N ILE A 245 -27.26 -15.49 -6.71
CA ILE A 245 -26.84 -15.65 -8.12
C ILE A 245 -25.31 -15.51 -8.23
N ILE A 246 -24.66 -14.90 -7.24
CA ILE A 246 -23.24 -14.55 -7.19
C ILE A 246 -22.56 -15.00 -5.88
N ASP A 247 -23.28 -15.72 -5.01
CA ASP A 247 -22.86 -16.12 -3.65
C ASP A 247 -22.02 -17.41 -3.60
N GLY A 248 -21.30 -17.74 -4.68
CA GLY A 248 -20.56 -18.99 -4.90
C GLY A 248 -21.43 -20.26 -4.98
N ASN A 249 -22.59 -20.26 -4.32
CA ASN A 249 -23.29 -21.45 -3.90
C ASN A 249 -24.31 -21.95 -4.94
N LYS A 250 -23.88 -22.86 -5.81
CA LYS A 250 -24.70 -23.55 -6.84
C LYS A 250 -26.03 -24.15 -6.34
N ASN A 251 -26.23 -24.32 -5.04
CA ASN A 251 -27.46 -24.85 -4.44
C ASN A 251 -28.47 -23.76 -3.99
N THR A 252 -28.07 -22.49 -3.86
CA THR A 252 -28.98 -21.37 -3.61
C THR A 252 -29.60 -20.88 -4.92
N ALA A 253 -30.70 -20.13 -4.84
CA ALA A 253 -31.30 -19.52 -6.02
C ALA A 253 -32.10 -18.26 -5.67
N ALA A 254 -32.09 -17.30 -6.59
CA ALA A 254 -33.07 -16.23 -6.64
C ALA A 254 -34.41 -16.74 -7.24
N SER A 255 -35.52 -16.11 -6.86
CA SER A 255 -36.87 -16.52 -7.28
C SER A 255 -37.66 -15.38 -7.92
N TRP A 256 -37.99 -15.51 -9.20
CA TRP A 256 -38.71 -14.52 -10.00
C TRP A 256 -40.17 -14.95 -10.23
N THR A 257 -41.12 -14.09 -9.87
CA THR A 257 -42.57 -14.35 -10.02
C THR A 257 -43.24 -13.36 -10.98
N LEU A 258 -43.71 -13.86 -12.13
CA LEU A 258 -44.46 -13.06 -13.08
C LEU A 258 -45.92 -12.87 -12.63
N THR A 259 -46.29 -11.65 -12.23
CA THR A 259 -47.66 -11.35 -11.77
C THR A 259 -48.62 -11.03 -12.93
N ALA A 260 -49.81 -11.61 -12.86
CA ALA A 260 -50.82 -11.55 -13.91
C ALA A 260 -51.53 -10.18 -13.99
N GLY A 261 -51.52 -9.58 -15.19
CA GLY A 261 -52.50 -8.56 -15.59
C GLY A 261 -51.96 -7.16 -15.90
N THR A 262 -50.70 -6.86 -15.60
CA THR A 262 -50.05 -5.62 -16.07
C THR A 262 -49.55 -5.77 -17.51
N GLY A 263 -49.74 -4.72 -18.31
CA GLY A 263 -49.16 -4.64 -19.65
C GLY A 263 -47.68 -4.28 -19.58
N VAL A 264 -46.84 -5.25 -19.19
CA VAL A 264 -45.39 -5.07 -19.04
C VAL A 264 -44.77 -4.57 -20.35
N LEU A 265 -43.93 -3.54 -20.25
CA LEU A 265 -43.14 -3.06 -21.39
C LEU A 265 -42.20 -4.18 -21.84
N SER A 266 -42.39 -4.66 -23.06
CA SER A 266 -41.60 -5.78 -23.56
C SER A 266 -40.18 -5.36 -23.92
N ASN A 267 -39.27 -6.35 -23.89
CA ASN A 267 -37.85 -6.25 -24.21
C ASN A 267 -36.95 -5.67 -23.09
N SER A 268 -37.46 -5.62 -21.85
CA SER A 268 -36.70 -5.22 -20.65
C SER A 268 -35.88 -6.38 -20.07
N PRO A 269 -34.62 -6.13 -19.62
CA PRO A 269 -33.93 -7.05 -18.72
C PRO A 269 -34.68 -7.11 -17.38
N PHE A 270 -34.66 -8.27 -16.70
CA PHE A 270 -35.23 -8.40 -15.35
C PHE A 270 -34.22 -8.89 -14.30
N VAL A 271 -33.13 -9.52 -14.73
CA VAL A 271 -31.94 -9.84 -13.93
C VAL A 271 -30.71 -9.82 -14.83
N GLY A 272 -29.53 -9.73 -14.23
CA GLY A 272 -28.23 -9.86 -14.88
C GLY A 272 -27.12 -10.01 -13.84
N VAL A 273 -25.90 -10.25 -14.29
CA VAL A 273 -24.68 -10.28 -13.47
C VAL A 273 -23.60 -9.49 -14.20
N ASN A 274 -22.88 -8.64 -13.48
CA ASN A 274 -21.86 -7.74 -14.00
C ASN A 274 -20.59 -7.81 -13.13
N SER A 275 -19.49 -8.25 -13.72
CA SER A 275 -18.16 -8.26 -13.08
C SER A 275 -17.54 -6.86 -13.16
N LEU A 276 -16.89 -6.42 -12.08
CA LEU A 276 -16.33 -5.06 -11.98
C LEU A 276 -14.92 -4.96 -12.55
N GLN A 277 -14.12 -6.02 -12.39
CA GLN A 277 -12.74 -6.10 -12.90
C GLN A 277 -12.60 -7.02 -14.12
N GLN A 278 -13.35 -8.14 -14.20
CA GLN A 278 -13.15 -9.15 -15.25
C GLN A 278 -13.85 -8.83 -16.59
N VAL A 279 -13.16 -9.14 -17.71
CA VAL A 279 -13.67 -9.08 -19.08
C VAL A 279 -13.55 -10.47 -19.75
N TYR A 280 -14.69 -11.09 -20.02
CA TYR A 280 -14.79 -12.40 -20.66
C TYR A 280 -14.62 -12.30 -22.19
N PRO A 281 -13.95 -13.28 -22.84
CA PRO A 281 -13.61 -13.21 -24.26
C PRO A 281 -14.79 -13.44 -25.24
N ALA A 282 -14.53 -13.09 -26.50
CA ALA A 282 -15.44 -13.36 -27.61
C ALA A 282 -15.38 -14.83 -28.07
N GLY A 283 -16.53 -15.46 -28.30
CA GLY A 283 -16.63 -16.82 -28.83
C GLY A 283 -16.80 -17.91 -27.76
N SER A 284 -16.74 -17.54 -26.49
CA SER A 284 -17.14 -18.38 -25.36
C SER A 284 -18.64 -18.60 -25.28
N LYS A 285 -19.06 -19.55 -24.45
CA LYS A 285 -20.44 -19.62 -23.95
C LYS A 285 -20.66 -18.62 -22.82
N ALA A 286 -21.86 -18.07 -22.74
CA ALA A 286 -22.31 -17.25 -21.62
C ALA A 286 -23.80 -17.53 -21.34
N GLY A 287 -24.18 -17.76 -20.09
CA GLY A 287 -25.55 -18.20 -19.77
C GLY A 287 -25.97 -18.10 -18.31
N PHE A 288 -27.16 -18.65 -18.05
CA PHE A 288 -27.75 -18.81 -16.71
C PHE A 288 -28.22 -20.25 -16.51
N VAL A 289 -28.22 -20.72 -15.26
CA VAL A 289 -28.85 -21.99 -14.85
C VAL A 289 -30.18 -21.70 -14.17
N ILE A 290 -31.30 -22.16 -14.76
CA ILE A 290 -32.66 -21.79 -14.33
C ILE A 290 -33.62 -22.98 -14.26
N GLN A 291 -34.67 -22.89 -13.44
CA GLN A 291 -35.64 -23.97 -13.20
C GLN A 291 -37.06 -23.46 -12.95
N VAL A 292 -38.09 -24.16 -13.44
CA VAL A 292 -39.48 -23.86 -13.05
C VAL A 292 -39.83 -24.57 -11.75
N SER A 293 -40.12 -23.82 -10.69
CA SER A 293 -40.28 -24.30 -9.30
C SER A 293 -41.33 -25.41 -9.08
N ASN A 294 -42.33 -25.55 -9.96
CA ASN A 294 -43.31 -26.65 -9.92
C ASN A 294 -42.84 -27.96 -10.59
N GLY A 295 -41.54 -28.10 -10.90
CA GLY A 295 -40.98 -29.34 -11.45
C GLY A 295 -41.36 -29.58 -12.92
N GLY A 296 -41.36 -28.53 -13.73
CA GLY A 296 -41.60 -28.61 -15.17
C GLY A 296 -40.36 -28.27 -15.98
N LEU A 297 -40.16 -28.99 -17.10
CA LEU A 297 -39.27 -28.52 -18.16
C LEU A 297 -39.73 -27.14 -18.65
N LEU A 298 -38.79 -26.23 -18.95
CA LEU A 298 -39.08 -24.95 -19.58
C LEU A 298 -39.86 -25.19 -20.87
N SER A 299 -41.12 -24.75 -20.91
CA SER A 299 -41.97 -24.94 -22.08
C SER A 299 -41.47 -24.09 -23.24
N THR A 300 -41.91 -24.43 -24.46
CA THR A 300 -41.72 -23.56 -25.64
C THR A 300 -42.15 -22.13 -25.36
N ASP A 301 -43.21 -21.96 -24.59
CA ASP A 301 -43.88 -20.68 -24.39
C ASP A 301 -43.15 -19.84 -23.33
N VAL A 302 -42.39 -20.48 -22.42
CA VAL A 302 -41.45 -19.82 -21.51
C VAL A 302 -40.17 -19.45 -22.27
N LEU A 303 -39.52 -20.38 -22.98
CA LEU A 303 -38.29 -20.08 -23.75
C LEU A 303 -38.53 -19.02 -24.84
N ASN A 304 -39.68 -19.06 -25.52
CA ASN A 304 -40.06 -18.05 -26.51
C ASN A 304 -40.27 -16.64 -25.91
N SER A 305 -40.33 -16.53 -24.59
CA SER A 305 -40.50 -15.27 -23.87
C SER A 305 -39.21 -14.73 -23.25
N LEU A 306 -38.09 -15.45 -23.39
CA LEU A 306 -36.80 -15.10 -22.81
C LEU A 306 -35.76 -14.80 -23.91
N GLY A 307 -34.78 -13.98 -23.56
CA GLY A 307 -33.61 -13.66 -24.38
C GLY A 307 -32.41 -13.37 -23.49
N ILE A 308 -31.21 -13.44 -24.05
CA ILE A 308 -29.95 -13.09 -23.36
C ILE A 308 -29.32 -11.90 -24.06
N ARG A 309 -28.77 -10.97 -23.28
CA ARG A 309 -27.90 -9.89 -23.72
C ARG A 309 -26.55 -9.96 -23.02
N THR A 310 -25.51 -9.51 -23.69
CA THR A 310 -24.20 -9.23 -23.09
C THR A 310 -23.83 -7.77 -23.27
N TYR A 311 -23.05 -7.23 -22.34
CA TYR A 311 -22.58 -5.85 -22.35
C TYR A 311 -21.10 -5.78 -21.94
N LEU A 312 -20.38 -4.77 -22.43
CA LEU A 312 -19.01 -4.43 -22.03
C LEU A 312 -18.99 -2.95 -21.63
N HIS A 313 -18.69 -2.66 -20.36
CA HIS A 313 -18.81 -1.34 -19.73
C HIS A 313 -20.12 -0.62 -20.12
N GLY A 314 -21.24 -1.33 -19.98
CA GLY A 314 -22.59 -0.86 -20.30
C GLY A 314 -22.93 -0.75 -21.81
N GLN A 315 -22.02 -1.04 -22.74
CA GLN A 315 -22.29 -1.06 -24.18
C GLN A 315 -22.78 -2.44 -24.64
N LEU A 316 -23.93 -2.49 -25.32
CA LEU A 316 -24.57 -3.73 -25.78
C LEU A 316 -23.70 -4.48 -26.82
N GLN A 317 -23.35 -5.73 -26.49
CA GLN A 317 -22.50 -6.59 -27.31
C GLN A 317 -23.32 -7.57 -28.16
N ASP A 318 -24.05 -8.49 -27.52
CA ASP A 318 -25.02 -9.40 -28.15
C ASP A 318 -26.46 -9.18 -27.64
N ASP A 319 -27.46 -9.50 -28.46
CA ASP A 319 -28.89 -9.51 -28.09
C ASP A 319 -29.61 -10.65 -28.82
N VAL A 320 -29.91 -11.74 -28.11
CA VAL A 320 -30.28 -13.03 -28.70
C VAL A 320 -31.62 -13.53 -28.15
N ASP A 321 -32.51 -13.93 -29.07
CA ASP A 321 -33.76 -14.61 -28.71
C ASP A 321 -33.54 -16.11 -28.51
N LEU A 322 -34.02 -16.65 -27.38
CA LEU A 322 -34.00 -18.08 -27.10
C LEU A 322 -35.07 -18.86 -27.90
N SER A 323 -35.94 -18.15 -28.63
CA SER A 323 -36.90 -18.73 -29.59
C SER A 323 -36.26 -19.11 -30.93
N ASN A 324 -35.21 -18.41 -31.36
CA ASN A 324 -34.82 -18.32 -32.78
C ASN A 324 -33.71 -19.31 -33.19
N GLY A 325 -33.53 -20.40 -32.44
CA GLY A 325 -32.77 -21.59 -32.87
C GLY A 325 -31.23 -21.45 -32.92
N THR A 326 -30.70 -20.23 -32.78
CA THR A 326 -29.25 -19.97 -32.68
C THR A 326 -28.78 -19.93 -31.23
N GLY A 327 -29.57 -19.35 -30.31
CA GLY A 327 -29.34 -19.35 -28.86
C GLY A 327 -29.91 -20.57 -28.13
N ILE A 328 -29.83 -21.77 -28.73
CA ILE A 328 -30.31 -23.02 -28.12
C ILE A 328 -29.22 -24.11 -28.21
N LEU A 329 -27.95 -23.70 -28.19
CA LEU A 329 -26.77 -24.56 -28.40
C LEU A 329 -26.30 -25.26 -27.11
N GLY A 330 -27.25 -25.83 -26.35
CA GLY A 330 -26.95 -26.53 -25.10
C GLY A 330 -28.04 -26.43 -24.05
N LEU A 331 -29.25 -26.94 -24.31
CA LEU A 331 -30.19 -27.22 -23.21
C LEU A 331 -29.76 -28.52 -22.50
N SER A 332 -28.73 -28.42 -21.66
CA SER A 332 -28.31 -29.48 -20.74
C SER A 332 -29.31 -29.66 -19.58
N LEU A 333 -29.22 -30.80 -18.89
CA LEU A 333 -30.03 -31.14 -17.72
C LEU A 333 -29.12 -31.26 -16.48
N ILE A 334 -28.88 -30.12 -15.85
CA ILE A 334 -28.13 -29.93 -14.60
C ILE A 334 -29.10 -30.24 -13.44
N SER A 335 -28.72 -30.81 -12.28
CA SER A 335 -29.67 -30.79 -11.14
C SER A 335 -29.73 -29.42 -10.48
N GLY A 336 -30.93 -29.09 -9.99
CA GLY A 336 -31.15 -28.10 -8.96
C GLY A 336 -32.05 -28.73 -7.90
N SER A 337 -31.91 -28.33 -6.65
CA SER A 337 -32.77 -28.84 -5.58
C SER A 337 -34.20 -28.27 -5.76
N ASN A 338 -35.31 -29.01 -5.73
CA ASN A 338 -35.56 -30.35 -5.23
C ASN A 338 -36.55 -31.09 -6.16
N THR A 339 -36.16 -32.25 -6.69
CA THR A 339 -36.96 -33.21 -7.51
C THR A 339 -37.04 -33.04 -9.04
N THR A 340 -36.46 -32.00 -9.66
CA THR A 340 -36.27 -31.92 -11.12
C THR A 340 -34.98 -31.20 -11.51
N PRO A 341 -34.36 -31.52 -12.65
CA PRO A 341 -33.20 -30.78 -13.13
C PRO A 341 -33.52 -29.32 -13.45
N ALA A 342 -32.58 -28.44 -13.11
CA ALA A 342 -32.41 -27.12 -13.70
C ALA A 342 -31.90 -27.25 -15.15
N GLN A 343 -31.86 -26.14 -15.88
CA GLN A 343 -31.55 -26.14 -17.31
C GLN A 343 -30.54 -25.04 -17.65
N GLU A 344 -29.51 -25.44 -18.41
CA GLU A 344 -28.54 -24.53 -19.04
C GLU A 344 -29.26 -23.69 -20.09
N VAL A 345 -29.16 -22.36 -19.99
CA VAL A 345 -29.71 -21.43 -20.98
C VAL A 345 -28.63 -20.42 -21.35
N ALA A 346 -28.00 -20.62 -22.51
CA ALA A 346 -26.77 -19.94 -22.91
C ALA A 346 -26.72 -19.55 -24.39
N ILE A 347 -25.85 -18.58 -24.69
CA ILE A 347 -25.47 -18.17 -26.05
C ILE A 347 -23.97 -18.40 -26.26
N THR A 348 -23.54 -18.46 -27.51
CA THR A 348 -22.13 -18.19 -27.85
C THR A 348 -21.99 -16.70 -28.10
N THR A 349 -21.07 -16.03 -27.39
CA THR A 349 -20.84 -14.58 -27.54
C THR A 349 -20.15 -14.28 -28.88
N THR A 350 -20.40 -13.09 -29.45
CA THR A 350 -19.71 -12.65 -30.68
C THR A 350 -18.63 -11.60 -30.43
N LYS A 351 -18.54 -11.09 -29.20
CA LYS A 351 -17.62 -10.05 -28.73
C LYS A 351 -17.31 -10.24 -27.24
N PRO A 352 -16.26 -9.60 -26.69
CA PRO A 352 -15.98 -9.62 -25.25
C PRO A 352 -17.08 -8.92 -24.45
N TYR A 353 -17.24 -9.28 -23.18
CA TYR A 353 -18.28 -8.74 -22.28
C TYR A 353 -17.84 -8.79 -20.81
N ASN A 354 -18.35 -7.88 -19.97
CA ASN A 354 -18.21 -7.94 -18.50
C ASN A 354 -19.57 -8.16 -17.80
N GLU A 355 -20.69 -8.06 -18.54
CA GLU A 355 -22.04 -8.24 -18.01
C GLU A 355 -22.90 -9.14 -18.91
N ILE A 356 -23.71 -9.99 -18.29
CA ILE A 356 -24.77 -10.78 -18.93
C ILE A 356 -26.14 -10.46 -18.32
N ARG A 357 -27.19 -10.30 -19.12
CA ARG A 357 -28.56 -10.02 -18.67
C ARG A 357 -29.60 -10.97 -19.26
N LEU A 358 -30.56 -11.40 -18.45
CA LEU A 358 -31.73 -12.19 -18.86
C LEU A 358 -32.92 -11.24 -19.11
N VAL A 359 -33.57 -11.38 -20.27
CA VAL A 359 -34.47 -10.39 -20.86
C VAL A 359 -35.85 -10.98 -21.15
N GLN A 360 -36.91 -10.26 -20.77
CA GLN A 360 -38.29 -10.64 -21.06
C GLN A 360 -38.75 -10.06 -22.41
N ARG A 361 -39.17 -10.93 -23.33
CA ARG A 361 -39.67 -10.58 -24.68
C ARG A 361 -41.20 -10.43 -24.72
N SER A 362 -41.70 -9.82 -25.79
CA SER A 362 -43.14 -9.58 -25.98
C SER A 362 -43.93 -10.88 -26.15
N GLY A 363 -45.03 -11.08 -25.43
CA GLY A 363 -46.05 -12.08 -25.79
C GLY A 363 -46.58 -12.98 -24.67
N ILE A 364 -46.04 -12.90 -23.45
CA ILE A 364 -46.51 -13.76 -22.34
C ILE A 364 -47.98 -13.46 -22.02
N SER A 365 -48.86 -14.42 -22.31
CA SER A 365 -50.16 -14.49 -21.66
C SER A 365 -49.96 -14.99 -20.23
N ALA A 366 -50.58 -14.34 -19.25
CA ALA A 366 -50.39 -14.62 -17.81
C ALA A 366 -50.82 -16.02 -17.32
N SER A 367 -51.09 -16.95 -18.25
CA SER A 367 -51.36 -18.36 -18.03
C SER A 367 -50.14 -19.27 -18.27
N VAL A 368 -49.00 -18.73 -18.76
CA VAL A 368 -47.83 -19.52 -19.17
C VAL A 368 -46.93 -19.91 -17.98
N LEU A 369 -46.75 -19.02 -17.00
CA LEU A 369 -46.04 -19.31 -15.76
C LEU A 369 -47.04 -19.40 -14.61
N SER A 370 -47.36 -20.64 -14.19
CA SER A 370 -48.17 -20.93 -12.99
C SER A 370 -47.32 -21.16 -11.73
N ALA A 371 -46.02 -20.88 -11.82
CA ALA A 371 -45.01 -21.08 -10.79
C ALA A 371 -43.85 -20.08 -10.99
N PRO A 372 -43.14 -19.66 -9.92
CA PRO A 372 -41.90 -18.90 -10.03
C PRO A 372 -40.82 -19.60 -10.88
N LEU A 373 -39.99 -18.78 -11.53
CA LEU A 373 -38.73 -19.19 -12.16
C LEU A 373 -37.62 -19.02 -11.11
N LEU A 374 -36.91 -20.11 -10.81
CA LEU A 374 -35.69 -20.09 -10.00
C LEU A 374 -34.49 -19.83 -10.93
N ILE A 375 -33.53 -19.04 -10.44
CA ILE A 375 -32.30 -18.68 -11.14
C ILE A 375 -31.17 -18.95 -10.15
N TYR A 376 -30.30 -19.91 -10.46
CA TYR A 376 -29.24 -20.37 -9.56
C TYR A 376 -27.99 -19.51 -9.71
N TYR A 377 -27.39 -19.46 -10.89
CA TYR A 377 -26.18 -18.66 -11.14
C TYR A 377 -26.06 -18.25 -12.61
N ALA A 378 -25.16 -17.29 -12.87
CA ALA A 378 -24.65 -16.98 -14.21
C ALA A 378 -23.28 -17.63 -14.43
N PHE A 379 -22.94 -17.95 -15.68
CA PHE A 379 -21.69 -18.67 -15.98
C PHE A 379 -21.07 -18.29 -17.34
N GLU A 380 -19.75 -18.51 -17.44
CA GLU A 380 -18.94 -18.48 -18.66
C GLU A 380 -18.54 -19.93 -19.05
N SER A 381 -18.25 -20.19 -20.32
CA SER A 381 -17.38 -21.34 -20.64
C SER A 381 -16.50 -21.08 -21.86
N GLY A 382 -15.18 -21.17 -21.66
CA GLY A 382 -14.17 -20.97 -22.68
C GLY A 382 -14.43 -21.79 -23.95
N SER A 383 -14.07 -21.23 -25.11
CA SER A 383 -14.38 -21.81 -26.43
C SER A 383 -13.81 -23.22 -26.70
N ALA A 384 -12.89 -23.71 -25.85
CA ALA A 384 -12.32 -25.05 -25.91
C ALA A 384 -13.19 -26.15 -25.24
N CYS A 385 -14.21 -25.78 -24.44
CA CYS A 385 -14.99 -26.71 -23.63
C CYS A 385 -15.78 -27.74 -24.47
N ALA A 386 -15.33 -29.00 -24.41
CA ALA A 386 -15.95 -30.11 -25.11
C ALA A 386 -17.28 -30.54 -24.44
N GLU A 387 -18.26 -31.00 -25.22
CA GLU A 387 -19.52 -31.51 -24.66
C GLU A 387 -19.26 -32.70 -23.71
N CYS A 388 -19.54 -32.56 -22.42
CA CYS A 388 -19.38 -33.59 -21.38
C CYS A 388 -20.26 -34.83 -21.67
N ARG A 389 -19.67 -35.80 -22.37
CA ARG A 389 -20.28 -37.05 -22.80
C ARG A 389 -19.30 -38.20 -22.54
N SER A 390 -19.46 -38.95 -21.45
CA SER A 390 -18.68 -40.17 -21.25
C SER A 390 -19.29 -41.31 -22.07
N LEU A 391 -18.88 -41.39 -23.34
CA LEU A 391 -19.29 -42.45 -24.28
C LEU A 391 -18.96 -43.83 -23.70
N LEU A 392 -19.91 -44.76 -23.79
CA LEU A 392 -19.69 -46.16 -23.42
C LEU A 392 -18.99 -46.87 -24.60
N VAL A 393 -17.66 -46.96 -24.58
CA VAL A 393 -16.83 -47.44 -25.70
C VAL A 393 -16.21 -48.82 -25.47
N SER A 394 -16.10 -49.63 -26.52
CA SER A 394 -15.62 -51.02 -26.43
C SER A 394 -14.11 -51.14 -26.14
N THR A 395 -13.33 -50.14 -26.52
CA THR A 395 -11.92 -49.95 -26.14
C THR A 395 -11.75 -48.61 -25.42
N ALA A 396 -11.45 -48.66 -24.12
CA ALA A 396 -11.25 -47.46 -23.31
C ALA A 396 -9.76 -47.06 -23.25
N THR A 397 -9.51 -45.75 -23.33
CA THR A 397 -8.23 -45.07 -23.08
C THR A 397 -8.56 -43.74 -22.41
N GLN A 398 -7.93 -43.43 -21.27
CA GLN A 398 -8.19 -42.26 -20.41
C GLN A 398 -9.68 -42.10 -19.99
N ASN A 399 -10.00 -42.52 -18.77
CA ASN A 399 -11.24 -42.25 -17.99
C ASN A 399 -12.63 -42.48 -18.66
N ARG A 400 -12.71 -43.14 -19.83
CA ARG A 400 -14.00 -43.44 -20.50
C ARG A 400 -14.59 -44.79 -20.10
N PHE A 401 -15.91 -44.83 -19.93
CA PHE A 401 -16.66 -46.05 -19.62
C PHE A 401 -16.50 -47.12 -20.70
N LYS A 402 -16.39 -48.39 -20.26
CA LYS A 402 -16.21 -49.51 -21.17
C LYS A 402 -17.56 -50.11 -21.58
N GLY A 403 -18.06 -49.68 -22.74
CA GLY A 403 -19.33 -50.11 -23.31
C GLY A 403 -19.28 -51.49 -23.98
N ALA A 404 -20.25 -52.34 -23.65
CA ALA A 404 -20.50 -53.60 -24.36
C ALA A 404 -21.97 -53.77 -24.72
N ILE A 405 -22.28 -54.24 -25.93
CA ILE A 405 -23.66 -54.57 -26.33
C ILE A 405 -24.10 -55.85 -25.58
N ALA A 406 -25.05 -55.71 -24.67
CA ALA A 406 -25.54 -56.78 -23.81
C ALA A 406 -26.73 -57.55 -24.41
N SER A 407 -27.54 -56.91 -25.24
CA SER A 407 -28.60 -57.53 -26.08
C SER A 407 -29.02 -56.57 -27.19
N SER A 408 -29.52 -57.09 -28.31
CA SER A 408 -30.00 -56.28 -29.44
C SER A 408 -30.98 -57.08 -30.31
N ASP A 409 -32.09 -56.46 -30.72
CA ASP A 409 -33.12 -57.03 -31.59
C ASP A 409 -33.50 -56.00 -32.68
N ASP A 410 -33.60 -56.46 -33.94
CA ASP A 410 -33.97 -55.70 -35.15
C ASP A 410 -33.14 -54.44 -35.51
N ILE A 411 -32.06 -54.13 -34.78
CA ILE A 411 -31.18 -52.98 -35.05
C ILE A 411 -29.91 -53.42 -35.80
N THR A 412 -29.62 -52.78 -36.93
CA THR A 412 -28.47 -53.11 -37.79
C THR A 412 -27.21 -52.33 -37.38
N ASN A 413 -26.02 -52.91 -37.58
CA ASN A 413 -24.71 -52.33 -37.25
C ASN A 413 -24.52 -51.91 -35.77
N GLN A 414 -25.23 -52.55 -34.84
CA GLN A 414 -25.28 -52.25 -33.39
C GLN A 414 -23.91 -52.03 -32.70
N ALA A 415 -22.83 -52.62 -33.20
CA ALA A 415 -21.49 -52.46 -32.62
C ALA A 415 -20.98 -51.02 -32.65
N ARG A 416 -21.45 -50.20 -33.61
CA ARG A 416 -21.10 -48.78 -33.75
C ARG A 416 -21.54 -47.93 -32.56
N ILE A 417 -22.59 -48.35 -31.86
CA ILE A 417 -23.09 -47.67 -30.64
C ILE A 417 -22.02 -47.62 -29.53
N VAL A 418 -20.98 -48.45 -29.63
CA VAL A 418 -19.85 -48.56 -28.70
C VAL A 418 -18.49 -48.60 -29.41
N ASP A 419 -18.36 -48.14 -30.67
CA ASP A 419 -17.06 -48.15 -31.38
C ASP A 419 -16.16 -46.95 -31.02
N GLY A 420 -16.76 -45.84 -30.56
CA GLY A 420 -16.07 -44.61 -30.17
C GLY A 420 -15.91 -43.57 -31.28
N ASP A 421 -16.37 -43.88 -32.51
CA ASP A 421 -16.46 -42.95 -33.61
C ASP A 421 -17.80 -42.22 -33.56
N THR A 422 -17.78 -40.95 -33.17
CA THR A 422 -18.99 -40.12 -33.02
C THR A 422 -19.75 -39.86 -34.33
N THR A 423 -19.19 -40.24 -35.48
CA THR A 423 -19.81 -40.12 -36.81
C THR A 423 -20.42 -41.44 -37.31
N ASN A 424 -20.09 -42.57 -36.69
CA ASN A 424 -20.67 -43.87 -37.00
C ASN A 424 -22.04 -44.07 -36.35
N TYR A 425 -22.85 -44.92 -36.98
CA TYR A 425 -24.20 -45.23 -36.49
C TYR A 425 -24.69 -46.64 -36.83
N ALA A 426 -25.43 -47.19 -35.89
CA ALA A 426 -26.39 -48.28 -36.10
C ALA A 426 -27.68 -47.73 -36.73
N THR A 427 -28.48 -48.58 -37.37
CA THR A 427 -29.73 -48.16 -38.05
C THR A 427 -30.90 -49.06 -37.71
N TYR A 428 -32.03 -48.44 -37.34
CA TYR A 428 -33.34 -49.05 -37.29
C TYR A 428 -34.25 -48.49 -38.40
N SER A 429 -34.92 -49.34 -39.16
CA SER A 429 -35.82 -48.94 -40.25
C SER A 429 -37.25 -49.37 -39.95
N PHE A 430 -38.19 -48.42 -40.01
CA PHE A 430 -39.59 -48.69 -39.68
C PHE A 430 -40.29 -49.51 -40.78
N PRO A 431 -40.86 -50.69 -40.46
CA PRO A 431 -41.59 -51.48 -41.44
C PRO A 431 -42.88 -50.76 -41.85
N LEU A 432 -43.12 -50.64 -43.16
CA LEU A 432 -44.28 -49.94 -43.74
C LEU A 432 -45.64 -50.48 -43.23
N VAL A 433 -45.67 -51.76 -42.84
CA VAL A 433 -46.79 -52.39 -42.13
C VAL A 433 -46.23 -53.15 -40.93
N SER A 434 -46.77 -52.90 -39.74
CA SER A 434 -46.38 -53.56 -38.49
C SER A 434 -47.61 -54.20 -37.82
N VAL A 435 -47.38 -55.32 -37.12
CA VAL A 435 -48.39 -55.97 -36.26
C VAL A 435 -48.31 -55.50 -34.79
N GLY A 436 -47.46 -54.50 -34.50
CA GLY A 436 -47.04 -54.14 -33.15
C GLY A 436 -45.78 -54.92 -32.76
N GLY A 437 -44.78 -54.21 -32.23
CA GLY A 437 -43.51 -54.79 -31.81
C GLY A 437 -42.52 -53.73 -31.35
N SER A 438 -41.35 -54.14 -30.86
CA SER A 438 -40.32 -53.23 -30.35
C SER A 438 -38.92 -53.71 -30.72
N ALA A 439 -38.14 -52.88 -31.38
CA ALA A 439 -36.69 -53.09 -31.51
C ALA A 439 -36.00 -52.54 -30.26
N GLN A 440 -34.88 -53.13 -29.86
CA GLN A 440 -34.16 -52.69 -28.65
C GLN A 440 -32.66 -52.94 -28.77
N VAL A 441 -31.86 -52.11 -28.12
CA VAL A 441 -30.44 -52.39 -27.87
C VAL A 441 -30.06 -51.95 -26.46
N THR A 442 -29.36 -52.83 -25.74
CA THR A 442 -28.89 -52.59 -24.37
C THR A 442 -27.37 -52.49 -24.37
N VAL A 443 -26.83 -51.39 -23.86
CA VAL A 443 -25.40 -51.20 -23.60
C VAL A 443 -25.13 -51.40 -22.10
N ARG A 444 -24.03 -52.06 -21.76
CA ARG A 444 -23.54 -52.29 -20.40
C ARG A 444 -22.23 -51.54 -20.18
N ASN A 445 -22.07 -50.91 -19.00
CA ASN A 445 -20.76 -50.54 -18.47
C ASN A 445 -20.06 -51.78 -17.88
N ASN A 446 -18.77 -51.93 -18.16
CA ASN A 446 -17.98 -53.12 -17.89
C ASN A 446 -16.56 -52.71 -17.43
N ALA A 447 -16.48 -52.01 -16.30
CA ALA A 447 -15.34 -51.20 -15.89
C ALA A 447 -14.10 -52.05 -15.56
N THR A 448 -12.90 -51.48 -15.75
CA THR A 448 -11.63 -52.21 -15.53
C THR A 448 -10.56 -51.49 -14.71
N THR A 449 -10.68 -50.18 -14.44
CA THR A 449 -9.62 -49.38 -13.80
C THR A 449 -10.06 -48.29 -12.82
N VAL A 450 -11.32 -47.84 -12.84
CA VAL A 450 -11.84 -46.84 -11.88
C VAL A 450 -13.24 -47.26 -11.40
N ASN A 451 -13.46 -47.13 -10.09
CA ASN A 451 -14.66 -47.32 -9.28
C ASN A 451 -15.92 -47.99 -9.89
N THR A 452 -15.93 -49.32 -9.74
CA THR A 452 -17.08 -50.22 -9.80
C THR A 452 -17.75 -50.43 -11.16
N ASP A 453 -18.45 -51.55 -11.26
CA ASP A 453 -19.19 -51.96 -12.46
C ASP A 453 -20.60 -51.32 -12.53
N THR A 454 -20.84 -50.25 -11.75
CA THR A 454 -22.13 -49.57 -11.57
C THR A 454 -21.92 -48.06 -11.58
N ILE A 455 -22.71 -47.37 -12.41
CA ILE A 455 -22.77 -45.92 -12.48
C ILE A 455 -23.71 -45.44 -11.33
N PRO A 456 -23.37 -44.37 -10.60
CA PRO A 456 -24.18 -43.84 -9.51
C PRO A 456 -25.63 -43.49 -9.87
N ARG A 457 -26.41 -43.15 -8.83
CA ARG A 457 -27.65 -42.38 -9.00
C ARG A 457 -27.29 -40.97 -9.47
N TYR A 458 -28.26 -40.21 -9.96
CA TYR A 458 -28.12 -38.85 -10.49
C TYR A 458 -27.22 -38.72 -11.72
N SER A 459 -26.31 -39.65 -12.01
CA SER A 459 -25.70 -39.79 -13.34
C SER A 459 -26.74 -39.86 -14.48
N PHE A 460 -26.45 -39.20 -15.61
CA PHE A 460 -27.29 -39.17 -16.82
C PHE A 460 -27.16 -40.45 -17.64
N ALA A 461 -28.27 -40.97 -18.19
CA ALA A 461 -28.30 -42.18 -19.02
C ALA A 461 -29.01 -41.94 -20.37
N GLY A 462 -28.31 -42.09 -21.51
CA GLY A 462 -28.91 -41.80 -22.83
C GLY A 462 -28.19 -42.34 -24.07
N PHE A 463 -28.73 -41.96 -25.24
CA PHE A 463 -28.24 -42.29 -26.57
C PHE A 463 -28.36 -41.07 -27.52
N THR A 464 -27.43 -40.93 -28.46
CA THR A 464 -27.57 -39.96 -29.56
C THR A 464 -28.19 -40.63 -30.79
N ILE A 465 -29.20 -39.98 -31.40
CA ILE A 465 -30.00 -40.48 -32.52
C ILE A 465 -30.21 -39.41 -33.60
N GLU A 466 -30.57 -39.82 -34.82
CA GLU A 466 -31.01 -38.95 -35.93
C GLU A 466 -32.21 -39.61 -36.64
N ARG A 467 -33.12 -38.83 -37.22
CA ARG A 467 -34.11 -39.34 -38.19
C ARG A 467 -33.69 -38.96 -39.62
N VAL A 468 -33.51 -39.97 -40.46
CA VAL A 468 -32.97 -39.82 -41.83
C VAL A 468 -33.96 -39.10 -42.78
N ASP A 469 -35.26 -39.25 -42.54
CA ASP A 469 -36.33 -38.93 -43.50
C ASP A 469 -37.28 -37.81 -42.99
N GLY A 470 -36.75 -36.84 -42.23
CA GLY A 470 -37.49 -35.66 -41.73
C GLY A 470 -37.30 -35.41 -40.24
N LEU A 471 -37.87 -34.31 -39.71
CA LEU A 471 -37.70 -33.91 -38.31
C LEU A 471 -38.15 -35.00 -37.31
N LEU A 472 -37.42 -35.09 -36.20
CA LEU A 472 -37.84 -35.79 -34.99
C LEU A 472 -39.07 -35.07 -34.42
N ASN A 473 -40.22 -35.74 -34.40
CA ASN A 473 -41.47 -35.18 -33.88
C ASN A 473 -41.98 -35.95 -32.66
N LEU A 474 -42.84 -35.29 -31.87
CA LEU A 474 -43.39 -35.82 -30.62
C LEU A 474 -44.04 -37.20 -30.81
N GLY A 475 -44.72 -37.43 -31.94
CA GLY A 475 -45.38 -38.70 -32.25
C GLY A 475 -44.40 -39.85 -32.44
N LEU A 476 -43.19 -39.60 -32.97
CA LEU A 476 -42.12 -40.59 -33.07
C LEU A 476 -41.43 -40.81 -31.73
N LEU A 477 -41.10 -39.73 -31.02
CA LEU A 477 -40.38 -39.77 -29.75
C LEU A 477 -41.21 -40.43 -28.64
N ASN A 478 -42.54 -40.35 -28.70
CA ASN A 478 -43.44 -41.11 -27.84
C ASN A 478 -43.36 -42.64 -28.02
N ASN A 479 -42.73 -43.12 -29.09
CA ASN A 479 -42.46 -44.56 -29.27
C ASN A 479 -41.06 -44.98 -28.79
N ILE A 480 -40.15 -44.04 -28.52
CA ILE A 480 -38.81 -44.34 -28.02
C ILE A 480 -38.84 -44.32 -26.49
N VAL A 481 -38.32 -45.37 -25.85
CA VAL A 481 -38.26 -45.50 -24.39
C VAL A 481 -36.83 -45.82 -23.97
N ILE A 482 -36.28 -45.01 -23.06
CA ILE A 482 -35.00 -45.24 -22.41
C ILE A 482 -35.27 -45.95 -21.08
N THR A 483 -34.48 -46.97 -20.76
CA THR A 483 -34.65 -47.78 -19.55
C THR A 483 -33.29 -48.15 -18.95
N THR A 484 -33.12 -47.95 -17.65
CA THR A 484 -31.90 -48.25 -16.90
C THR A 484 -32.06 -49.51 -16.05
N PHE A 485 -30.98 -50.26 -15.88
CA PHE A 485 -30.95 -51.50 -15.10
C PHE A 485 -29.71 -51.56 -14.20
N ASN A 486 -29.86 -52.15 -13.03
CA ASN A 486 -28.74 -52.57 -12.18
C ASN A 486 -28.75 -54.11 -12.08
N GLY A 487 -27.70 -54.73 -12.61
CA GLY A 487 -27.71 -56.17 -12.87
C GLY A 487 -28.85 -56.51 -13.83
N THR A 488 -29.67 -57.50 -13.48
CA THR A 488 -30.89 -57.87 -14.21
C THR A 488 -32.11 -57.01 -13.87
N THR A 489 -32.08 -56.27 -12.76
CA THR A 489 -33.23 -55.50 -12.24
C THR A 489 -33.38 -54.16 -12.96
N GLN A 490 -34.55 -53.90 -13.52
CA GLN A 490 -34.90 -52.57 -14.03
C GLN A 490 -34.95 -51.57 -12.87
N GLN A 491 -34.27 -50.45 -13.01
CA GLN A 491 -34.36 -49.33 -12.06
C GLN A 491 -35.47 -48.39 -12.52
N GLU A 492 -35.29 -47.78 -13.69
CA GLU A 492 -36.19 -46.75 -14.19
C GLU A 492 -36.44 -46.87 -15.68
N SER A 493 -37.56 -46.30 -16.13
CA SER A 493 -37.93 -46.21 -17.54
C SER A 493 -38.64 -44.89 -17.80
N ARG A 494 -38.40 -44.28 -18.96
CA ARG A 494 -38.93 -42.98 -19.40
C ARG A 494 -39.07 -42.94 -20.92
N THR A 495 -40.17 -42.37 -21.41
CA THR A 495 -40.43 -42.19 -22.85
C THR A 495 -39.79 -40.91 -23.38
N ALA A 496 -39.07 -40.95 -24.50
CA ALA A 496 -38.33 -39.80 -25.04
C ALA A 496 -39.24 -38.61 -25.39
N GLY A 497 -40.50 -38.85 -25.77
CA GLY A 497 -41.51 -37.80 -25.97
C GLY A 497 -41.93 -37.06 -24.69
N GLY A 498 -41.50 -37.51 -23.51
CA GLY A 498 -41.61 -36.82 -22.23
C GLY A 498 -40.26 -36.41 -21.63
N LEU A 499 -39.17 -36.48 -22.40
CA LEU A 499 -37.78 -36.14 -22.00
C LEU A 499 -37.22 -34.98 -22.82
N LEU A 500 -38.07 -33.98 -23.08
CA LEU A 500 -37.82 -32.98 -24.11
C LEU A 500 -37.22 -31.68 -23.57
N GLY A 501 -35.89 -31.68 -23.41
CA GLY A 501 -35.12 -30.45 -23.61
C GLY A 501 -35.27 -29.98 -25.06
N LEU A 502 -35.50 -28.68 -25.27
CA LEU A 502 -35.90 -28.13 -26.57
C LEU A 502 -34.78 -28.04 -27.63
N SER A 503 -33.59 -28.56 -27.33
CA SER A 503 -32.47 -28.74 -28.27
C SER A 503 -32.82 -29.60 -29.51
N LEU A 504 -33.88 -30.43 -29.44
CA LEU A 504 -34.24 -31.40 -30.48
C LEU A 504 -34.68 -30.85 -31.85
N ILE A 505 -34.87 -29.54 -32.01
CA ILE A 505 -35.52 -28.98 -33.22
C ILE A 505 -34.52 -28.49 -34.29
N ASN A 506 -33.35 -27.95 -33.92
CA ASN A 506 -32.42 -27.29 -34.86
C ASN A 506 -30.92 -27.53 -34.61
N GLY A 507 -30.52 -28.64 -33.96
CA GLY A 507 -29.11 -29.04 -33.92
C GLY A 507 -28.52 -29.15 -35.34
N ARG A 508 -27.37 -28.50 -35.61
CA ARG A 508 -26.86 -28.20 -36.97
C ARG A 508 -26.72 -29.40 -37.95
N ASN A 509 -26.75 -30.63 -37.46
CA ASN A 509 -26.63 -31.87 -38.25
C ASN A 509 -27.83 -32.84 -38.08
N GLY A 510 -28.95 -32.44 -37.46
CA GLY A 510 -30.13 -33.29 -37.24
C GLY A 510 -29.99 -34.36 -36.13
N LEU A 511 -28.86 -34.37 -35.43
CA LEU A 511 -28.58 -35.22 -34.26
C LEU A 511 -29.34 -34.72 -33.03
N ALA A 512 -29.80 -35.66 -32.20
CA ALA A 512 -30.51 -35.43 -30.96
C ALA A 512 -30.06 -36.42 -29.87
N THR A 513 -29.86 -35.95 -28.64
CA THR A 513 -29.62 -36.84 -27.49
C THR A 513 -30.94 -37.16 -26.79
N VAL A 514 -31.22 -38.44 -26.51
CA VAL A 514 -32.40 -38.90 -25.77
C VAL A 514 -31.97 -39.71 -24.55
N GLY A 515 -32.38 -39.28 -23.37
CA GLY A 515 -31.94 -39.85 -22.09
C GLY A 515 -32.53 -39.11 -20.89
N PHE A 516 -32.18 -39.53 -19.68
CA PHE A 516 -32.64 -38.90 -18.44
C PHE A 516 -31.62 -38.98 -17.31
N LYS A 517 -31.64 -37.98 -16.42
CA LYS A 517 -30.93 -37.98 -15.13
C LYS A 517 -31.61 -39.01 -14.22
N THR A 518 -30.86 -39.99 -13.68
CA THR A 518 -31.43 -41.13 -12.94
C THR A 518 -31.63 -40.80 -11.46
N ALA A 519 -32.59 -41.43 -10.78
CA ALA A 519 -32.72 -41.36 -9.31
C ALA A 519 -32.11 -42.59 -8.61
N LEU A 520 -31.66 -43.60 -9.37
CA LEU A 520 -31.21 -44.89 -8.88
C LEU A 520 -29.99 -45.40 -9.68
N PRO A 521 -28.98 -46.01 -9.02
CA PRO A 521 -27.72 -46.41 -9.65
C PRO A 521 -27.91 -47.59 -10.61
N TYR A 522 -27.19 -47.59 -11.74
CA TYR A 522 -27.41 -48.48 -12.88
C TYR A 522 -26.11 -48.93 -13.54
N ASN A 523 -26.09 -50.08 -14.21
CA ASN A 523 -24.95 -50.54 -15.00
C ASN A 523 -25.29 -50.87 -16.46
N ARG A 524 -26.56 -50.76 -16.86
CA ARG A 524 -26.98 -50.92 -18.26
C ARG A 524 -28.04 -49.90 -18.66
N ILE A 525 -27.92 -49.39 -19.88
CA ILE A 525 -28.88 -48.48 -20.51
C ILE A 525 -29.46 -49.18 -21.73
N ARG A 526 -30.78 -49.13 -21.91
CA ARG A 526 -31.48 -49.64 -23.09
C ARG A 526 -32.26 -48.53 -23.78
N ILE A 527 -32.11 -48.43 -25.09
CA ILE A 527 -33.09 -47.77 -25.96
C ILE A 527 -34.03 -48.83 -26.54
N THR A 528 -35.32 -48.57 -26.46
CA THR A 528 -36.40 -49.40 -27.01
C THR A 528 -37.18 -48.55 -27.99
N ILE A 529 -37.23 -48.94 -29.26
CA ILE A 529 -37.99 -48.28 -30.31
C ILE A 529 -39.25 -49.11 -30.56
N ASN A 530 -40.36 -48.67 -30.00
CA ASN A 530 -41.66 -49.29 -30.24
C ASN A 530 -42.15 -48.98 -31.67
N THR A 531 -42.91 -49.90 -32.24
CA THR A 531 -43.62 -49.72 -33.49
C THR A 531 -45.11 -49.94 -33.25
N PRO A 532 -45.97 -48.93 -33.51
CA PRO A 532 -47.41 -49.12 -33.40
C PRO A 532 -47.90 -50.10 -34.47
N ALA A 533 -48.96 -50.84 -34.16
CA ALA A 533 -49.62 -51.74 -35.10
C ALA A 533 -50.40 -50.93 -36.15
N GLY A 534 -50.17 -51.19 -37.43
CA GLY A 534 -50.80 -50.45 -38.54
C GLY A 534 -49.87 -50.19 -39.71
N ILE A 535 -50.22 -49.19 -40.52
CA ILE A 535 -49.41 -48.68 -41.63
C ILE A 535 -48.55 -47.53 -41.11
N ASN A 536 -47.23 -47.67 -41.22
CA ASN A 536 -46.28 -46.63 -40.83
C ASN A 536 -45.87 -45.78 -42.04
N LEU A 537 -45.47 -44.53 -41.77
CA LEU A 537 -44.90 -43.62 -42.78
C LEU A 537 -43.48 -44.03 -43.25
N GLY A 538 -42.93 -45.11 -42.70
CA GLY A 538 -41.59 -45.61 -43.01
C GLY A 538 -40.45 -44.71 -42.51
N GLY A 539 -39.32 -44.79 -43.21
CA GLY A 539 -38.07 -44.11 -42.87
C GLY A 539 -37.25 -44.82 -41.78
N SER A 540 -36.12 -44.22 -41.41
CA SER A 540 -35.17 -44.82 -40.45
C SER A 540 -34.75 -43.86 -39.33
N ILE A 541 -34.37 -44.45 -38.19
CA ILE A 541 -33.59 -43.82 -37.12
C ILE A 541 -32.16 -44.35 -37.20
N ARG A 542 -31.18 -43.46 -37.14
CA ARG A 542 -29.78 -43.79 -36.83
C ARG A 542 -29.58 -43.67 -35.32
N ILE A 543 -28.80 -44.57 -34.74
CA ILE A 543 -28.37 -44.54 -33.34
C ILE A 543 -26.84 -44.49 -33.37
N TYR A 544 -26.28 -43.37 -32.93
CA TYR A 544 -24.86 -43.07 -33.06
C TYR A 544 -24.06 -43.76 -31.95
N TYR A 545 -24.28 -43.34 -30.69
CA TYR A 545 -23.58 -43.89 -29.53
C TYR A 545 -24.45 -43.86 -28.26
N ALA A 546 -24.09 -44.67 -27.28
CA ALA A 546 -24.59 -44.57 -25.91
C ALA A 546 -23.64 -43.73 -25.04
N LEU A 547 -24.20 -42.95 -24.12
CA LEU A 547 -23.45 -42.12 -23.19
C LEU A 547 -24.01 -42.24 -21.78
N ALA A 548 -23.13 -42.03 -20.82
CA ALA A 548 -23.46 -41.59 -19.48
C ALA A 548 -22.62 -40.35 -19.14
N SER A 549 -22.99 -39.65 -18.08
CA SER A 549 -22.13 -38.66 -17.42
C SER A 549 -22.22 -38.91 -15.92
N LEU A 550 -21.08 -38.94 -15.23
CA LEU A 550 -21.02 -39.01 -13.76
C LEU A 550 -21.47 -37.68 -13.16
N ASP A 551 -21.67 -37.70 -11.84
CA ASP A 551 -22.23 -36.63 -11.00
C ASP A 551 -22.05 -37.17 -9.57
N ASP A 552 -20.84 -37.02 -9.02
CA ASP A 552 -20.40 -37.80 -7.85
C ASP A 552 -20.68 -37.09 -6.50
N ASP A 553 -20.56 -35.76 -6.44
CA ASP A 553 -20.98 -34.96 -5.27
C ASP A 553 -22.50 -34.73 -5.20
N ASN A 554 -23.19 -34.94 -6.33
CA ASN A 554 -24.64 -34.88 -6.53
C ASN A 554 -25.21 -33.44 -6.60
N ASP A 555 -24.41 -32.41 -6.87
CA ASP A 555 -24.89 -31.02 -7.02
C ASP A 555 -25.82 -30.91 -8.26
N GLY A 556 -25.29 -31.24 -9.44
CA GLY A 556 -25.92 -30.83 -10.69
C GLY A 556 -25.03 -30.87 -11.91
N VAL A 557 -23.83 -30.34 -11.77
CA VAL A 557 -22.74 -30.35 -12.74
C VAL A 557 -22.21 -31.79 -12.86
N PRO A 558 -22.02 -32.34 -14.08
CA PRO A 558 -21.39 -33.65 -14.24
C PRO A 558 -19.84 -33.57 -14.18
N ASN A 559 -19.12 -34.58 -13.69
CA ASN A 559 -17.64 -34.56 -13.49
C ASN A 559 -16.73 -34.26 -14.71
N CYS A 560 -17.28 -34.09 -15.92
CA CYS A 560 -16.52 -33.51 -17.05
C CYS A 560 -16.80 -32.01 -17.30
N PHE A 561 -17.47 -31.36 -16.36
CA PHE A 561 -17.65 -29.92 -16.19
C PHE A 561 -17.36 -29.45 -14.75
N GLU A 562 -17.36 -30.34 -13.74
CA GLU A 562 -16.85 -30.01 -12.39
C GLU A 562 -15.38 -29.57 -12.46
N ALA A 563 -15.03 -28.49 -11.76
CA ALA A 563 -13.64 -28.06 -11.61
C ALA A 563 -12.86 -29.02 -10.67
N CYS A 564 -13.56 -29.64 -9.71
CA CYS A 564 -13.02 -30.66 -8.80
C CYS A 564 -13.65 -32.06 -9.03
N PRO A 565 -13.23 -32.87 -10.02
CA PRO A 565 -13.84 -34.17 -10.38
C PRO A 565 -13.84 -35.30 -9.33
N ALA A 566 -13.53 -34.99 -8.06
CA ALA A 566 -13.57 -35.88 -6.91
C ALA A 566 -13.82 -35.13 -5.57
N GLY A 567 -14.16 -33.84 -5.62
CA GLY A 567 -14.42 -32.97 -4.45
C GLY A 567 -15.91 -32.73 -4.23
N ASN A 568 -16.25 -31.59 -3.62
CA ASN A 568 -17.56 -30.95 -3.73
C ASN A 568 -17.29 -29.59 -4.36
N ASP A 569 -17.75 -29.34 -5.58
CA ASP A 569 -17.38 -28.12 -6.33
C ASP A 569 -18.24 -26.89 -5.96
N ALA A 570 -19.02 -27.02 -4.89
CA ALA A 570 -19.70 -25.95 -4.14
C ALA A 570 -19.17 -25.84 -2.69
N LEU A 571 -17.89 -26.17 -2.45
CA LEU A 571 -17.09 -25.57 -1.40
C LEU A 571 -16.22 -24.48 -2.05
N ASP A 572 -16.31 -23.29 -1.48
CA ASP A 572 -15.91 -21.99 -2.02
C ASP A 572 -15.91 -21.09 -0.76
N SER A 573 -14.78 -21.06 -0.05
CA SER A 573 -14.72 -20.70 1.37
C SER A 573 -14.65 -19.20 1.65
N ASP A 574 -13.86 -18.48 0.85
CA ASP A 574 -13.83 -17.02 0.73
C ASP A 574 -14.99 -16.48 -0.15
N GLY A 575 -15.53 -17.31 -1.05
CA GLY A 575 -16.68 -17.00 -1.88
C GLY A 575 -16.35 -16.35 -3.22
N ASP A 576 -15.10 -16.39 -3.70
CA ASP A 576 -14.72 -15.80 -4.98
C ASP A 576 -15.45 -16.45 -6.18
N GLY A 577 -15.74 -17.76 -6.11
CA GLY A 577 -16.30 -18.56 -7.20
C GLY A 577 -15.34 -19.54 -7.90
N ILE A 578 -14.19 -19.86 -7.30
CA ILE A 578 -13.25 -20.94 -7.64
C ILE A 578 -13.29 -21.95 -6.47
N PRO A 579 -13.58 -23.24 -6.71
CA PRO A 579 -13.79 -24.15 -5.57
C PRO A 579 -12.51 -24.52 -4.82
N ASP A 580 -12.58 -24.64 -3.49
CA ASP A 580 -11.51 -24.93 -2.50
C ASP A 580 -10.46 -26.00 -2.90
N CYS A 581 -10.83 -26.88 -3.83
CA CYS A 581 -10.11 -28.08 -4.24
C CYS A 581 -9.37 -27.95 -5.58
N VAL A 582 -9.42 -26.76 -6.20
CA VAL A 582 -8.58 -26.32 -7.34
C VAL A 582 -8.15 -24.86 -7.24
N ASP A 583 -8.83 -24.07 -6.42
CA ASP A 583 -8.24 -22.92 -5.74
C ASP A 583 -6.93 -23.32 -5.01
N GLY A 584 -6.01 -22.38 -4.90
CA GLY A 584 -4.74 -22.51 -4.16
C GLY A 584 -4.64 -21.64 -2.91
N CYS A 585 -5.59 -20.73 -2.69
CA CYS A 585 -5.46 -19.54 -1.84
C CYS A 585 -6.70 -19.34 -0.95
N ASN A 586 -7.15 -20.43 -0.32
CA ASN A 586 -8.47 -20.66 0.32
C ASN A 586 -8.89 -19.71 1.46
N GLN A 587 -8.26 -18.55 1.64
CA GLN A 587 -8.52 -17.59 2.72
C GLN A 587 -8.99 -16.21 2.21
N VAL A 588 -8.81 -15.88 0.92
CA VAL A 588 -9.05 -14.55 0.34
C VAL A 588 -9.77 -14.60 -1.00
N ASN A 589 -10.65 -13.63 -1.28
CA ASN A 589 -11.64 -13.73 -2.38
C ASN A 589 -11.09 -13.41 -3.80
N ASN A 590 -10.14 -14.18 -4.31
CA ASN A 590 -9.12 -13.70 -5.25
C ASN A 590 -9.25 -14.11 -6.74
N LYS A 591 -10.39 -13.80 -7.39
CA LYS A 591 -10.60 -14.00 -8.86
C LYS A 591 -9.65 -13.21 -9.82
N SER A 592 -8.44 -12.81 -9.41
CA SER A 592 -7.45 -12.05 -10.19
C SER A 592 -5.98 -12.31 -9.78
N PRO A 593 -5.27 -13.27 -10.41
CA PRO A 593 -3.91 -13.68 -10.01
C PRO A 593 -2.84 -13.30 -11.05
N PHE A 594 -2.26 -12.09 -10.97
CA PHE A 594 -1.25 -11.59 -11.93
C PHE A 594 -0.22 -10.59 -11.38
N ALA A 595 -0.28 -10.19 -10.11
CA ALA A 595 0.78 -9.45 -9.42
C ALA A 595 1.50 -10.44 -8.49
N ASP A 596 2.83 -10.33 -8.46
CA ASP A 596 3.88 -11.22 -7.92
C ASP A 596 5.03 -10.20 -7.72
N THR A 597 4.96 -9.40 -6.65
CA THR A 597 5.69 -8.10 -6.51
C THR A 597 7.14 -8.36 -6.15
N ASP A 598 7.36 -8.92 -4.96
CA ASP A 598 8.58 -9.59 -4.49
C ASP A 598 9.20 -10.60 -5.48
N SER A 599 8.38 -11.14 -6.38
CA SER A 599 8.71 -12.17 -7.37
C SER A 599 9.09 -13.55 -6.79
N ASP A 600 8.62 -13.94 -5.59
CA ASP A 600 8.89 -15.27 -5.03
C ASP A 600 8.19 -16.43 -5.82
N GLY A 601 7.08 -16.11 -6.50
CA GLY A 601 6.25 -17.03 -7.27
C GLY A 601 4.93 -17.46 -6.60
N ILE A 602 4.60 -16.92 -5.44
CA ILE A 602 3.23 -16.69 -4.96
C ILE A 602 2.68 -15.43 -5.70
N PHE A 603 1.42 -15.08 -5.50
CA PHE A 603 0.85 -13.84 -6.04
C PHE A 603 0.34 -13.04 -4.84
N ASN A 604 0.51 -11.72 -4.79
CA ASN A 604 0.09 -10.86 -3.65
C ASN A 604 -1.33 -11.18 -3.17
N ALA A 605 -2.26 -11.38 -4.11
CA ALA A 605 -3.65 -11.77 -3.82
C ALA A 605 -3.83 -13.19 -3.21
N CYS A 606 -2.74 -13.88 -2.86
CA CYS A 606 -2.61 -15.18 -2.22
C CYS A 606 -1.56 -15.18 -1.10
N ASP A 607 -0.80 -14.09 -0.94
CA ASP A 607 0.29 -14.03 0.03
C ASP A 607 -0.20 -13.58 1.41
N VAL A 608 0.76 -13.40 2.30
CA VAL A 608 0.62 -12.84 3.64
C VAL A 608 1.58 -11.67 3.88
N ASP A 609 2.45 -11.35 2.92
CA ASP A 609 3.66 -10.52 3.00
C ASP A 609 4.05 -10.29 1.52
N SER A 610 3.52 -9.26 0.87
CA SER A 610 3.36 -9.20 -0.62
C SER A 610 4.57 -8.65 -1.39
N ASP A 611 5.41 -7.92 -0.68
CA ASP A 611 6.70 -7.27 -0.97
C ASP A 611 7.87 -8.03 -0.33
N ASN A 612 7.58 -8.82 0.72
CA ASN A 612 8.50 -9.67 1.49
C ASN A 612 9.49 -8.86 2.35
N ASP A 613 9.06 -7.70 2.86
CA ASP A 613 9.79 -6.87 3.85
C ASP A 613 9.80 -7.51 5.25
N GLY A 614 8.79 -8.32 5.59
CA GLY A 614 8.59 -8.90 6.92
C GLY A 614 7.48 -8.25 7.76
N ILE A 615 6.68 -7.33 7.20
CA ILE A 615 5.48 -6.75 7.79
C ILE A 615 4.25 -7.24 6.97
N PRO A 616 3.39 -8.10 7.56
CA PRO A 616 2.56 -9.01 6.74
C PRO A 616 1.12 -8.55 6.42
N ASP A 617 0.88 -7.91 5.26
CA ASP A 617 -0.37 -7.58 4.48
C ASP A 617 -1.60 -6.99 5.22
N THR A 618 -1.60 -7.20 6.52
CA THR A 618 -2.70 -7.13 7.49
C THR A 618 -2.32 -6.25 8.68
N VAL A 619 -1.08 -5.73 8.68
CA VAL A 619 -0.51 -4.84 9.70
C VAL A 619 -0.48 -3.41 9.12
N GLU A 620 0.27 -3.20 8.04
CA GLU A 620 0.26 -2.04 7.13
C GLU A 620 -1.13 -1.86 6.49
N GLY A 621 -1.55 -2.79 5.62
CA GLY A 621 -2.94 -2.97 5.23
C GLY A 621 -3.33 -2.47 3.82
N ILE A 622 -4.05 -3.36 3.11
CA ILE A 622 -4.49 -3.34 1.69
C ILE A 622 -5.11 -2.05 1.05
N ASP A 623 -5.34 -0.97 1.78
CA ASP A 623 -5.89 0.31 1.28
C ASP A 623 -5.26 1.52 2.06
N VAL A 624 -4.12 1.32 2.73
CA VAL A 624 -3.26 2.36 3.35
C VAL A 624 -2.17 2.78 2.35
N ASP A 625 -1.72 4.03 2.45
CA ASP A 625 -1.00 4.85 1.46
C ASP A 625 -0.57 6.08 2.29
N THR A 626 0.55 5.95 3.03
CA THR A 626 0.91 6.80 4.19
C THR A 626 1.52 8.13 3.77
N ASP A 627 2.64 8.10 3.05
CA ASP A 627 3.31 9.28 2.48
C ASP A 627 2.44 9.99 1.42
N GLY A 628 1.65 9.21 0.66
CA GLY A 628 0.77 9.65 -0.40
C GLY A 628 1.32 9.59 -1.83
N ASP A 629 2.41 8.84 -2.10
CA ASP A 629 2.89 8.54 -3.46
C ASP A 629 1.77 7.93 -4.33
N GLY A 630 1.08 6.93 -3.77
CA GLY A 630 0.04 6.14 -4.43
C GLY A 630 0.40 4.67 -4.70
N ILE A 631 1.57 4.20 -4.27
CA ILE A 631 1.83 2.82 -3.86
C ILE A 631 1.22 2.62 -2.45
N PRO A 632 0.46 1.53 -2.21
CA PRO A 632 -0.01 1.17 -0.88
C PRO A 632 1.08 0.43 -0.09
N ASN A 633 1.24 0.71 1.21
CA ASN A 633 2.30 0.16 2.08
C ASN A 633 2.57 -1.35 1.93
N TYR A 634 1.52 -2.18 1.78
CA TYR A 634 1.63 -3.64 1.53
C TYR A 634 2.16 -4.03 0.12
N LEU A 635 2.76 -3.08 -0.60
CA LEU A 635 3.42 -3.21 -1.90
C LEU A 635 4.65 -2.30 -2.00
N ASP A 636 5.07 -1.75 -0.86
CA ASP A 636 6.08 -0.71 -0.69
C ASP A 636 7.28 -1.28 0.06
N LEU A 637 8.35 -0.51 0.18
CA LEU A 637 9.57 -0.88 0.92
C LEU A 637 10.12 0.28 1.75
N ASP A 638 9.51 1.46 1.71
CA ASP A 638 9.95 2.73 2.30
C ASP A 638 8.66 3.52 2.66
N SER A 639 7.87 2.97 3.60
CA SER A 639 6.42 3.18 3.77
C SER A 639 5.97 4.61 4.11
N ASP A 640 6.85 5.40 4.71
CA ASP A 640 6.74 6.84 5.03
C ASP A 640 7.69 7.69 4.17
N ASN A 641 8.60 7.05 3.44
CA ASN A 641 9.65 7.63 2.62
C ASN A 641 10.67 8.51 3.38
N ASP A 642 11.06 8.09 4.58
CA ASP A 642 12.26 8.60 5.26
C ASP A 642 13.57 8.17 4.54
N GLY A 643 13.55 7.08 3.76
CA GLY A 643 14.72 6.56 3.04
C GLY A 643 15.39 5.35 3.69
N ILE A 644 14.88 4.87 4.82
CA ILE A 644 15.22 3.60 5.46
C ILE A 644 14.10 2.60 5.14
N LEU A 645 14.47 1.35 4.85
CA LEU A 645 13.52 0.38 4.30
C LEU A 645 12.82 -0.43 5.39
N ASP A 646 11.49 -0.52 5.36
CA ASP A 646 10.57 -1.16 6.33
C ASP A 646 11.11 -2.42 7.04
N LEU A 647 11.83 -3.28 6.30
CA LEU A 647 12.54 -4.46 6.80
C LEU A 647 13.50 -4.17 7.98
N TYR A 648 14.13 -3.00 8.04
CA TYR A 648 15.06 -2.62 9.11
C TYR A 648 14.34 -2.05 10.34
N GLU A 649 13.21 -1.38 10.14
CA GLU A 649 12.35 -0.77 11.15
C GLU A 649 11.47 -1.82 11.82
N SER A 650 10.98 -2.80 11.05
CA SER A 650 10.09 -3.91 11.45
C SER A 650 10.47 -4.66 12.75
N GLY A 651 11.71 -4.55 13.22
CA GLY A 651 12.27 -5.32 14.33
C GLY A 651 12.57 -6.78 13.96
N VAL A 652 12.45 -7.15 12.68
CA VAL A 652 12.81 -8.48 12.18
C VAL A 652 14.33 -8.63 12.12
N ALA A 653 14.84 -9.81 12.49
CA ALA A 653 16.27 -10.07 12.53
C ALA A 653 16.85 -10.30 11.11
N VAL A 654 17.09 -9.21 10.36
CA VAL A 654 17.52 -9.20 8.94
C VAL A 654 18.73 -10.11 8.68
N GLY A 655 19.93 -9.69 9.12
CA GLY A 655 21.11 -10.55 9.33
C GLY A 655 21.69 -11.33 8.14
N ASN A 656 21.08 -12.47 7.79
CA ASN A 656 21.41 -13.32 6.62
C ASN A 656 20.13 -13.80 5.91
N ASN A 657 18.97 -13.20 6.24
CA ASN A 657 17.66 -13.47 5.66
C ASN A 657 17.33 -12.47 4.55
N ASP A 658 17.99 -11.32 4.53
CA ASP A 658 18.38 -10.59 3.32
C ASP A 658 19.91 -10.62 3.27
N ALA A 659 20.49 -11.22 2.21
CA ALA A 659 21.94 -11.33 2.02
C ALA A 659 22.50 -10.35 0.96
N ASN A 660 21.63 -9.57 0.32
CA ASN A 660 21.98 -8.58 -0.70
C ASN A 660 21.72 -7.13 -0.25
N ARG A 661 21.00 -6.93 0.86
CA ARG A 661 20.55 -5.64 1.41
C ARG A 661 19.73 -4.89 0.38
N ASN A 662 18.49 -5.33 0.17
CA ASN A 662 17.56 -4.72 -0.79
C ASN A 662 16.13 -4.53 -0.26
N GLY A 663 15.91 -4.69 1.05
CA GLY A 663 14.57 -4.57 1.65
C GLY A 663 13.72 -5.83 1.52
N VAL A 664 14.08 -6.76 0.64
CA VAL A 664 13.30 -7.98 0.34
C VAL A 664 13.99 -9.23 0.88
N LEU A 665 13.24 -10.07 1.60
CA LEU A 665 13.77 -11.28 2.22
C LEU A 665 14.00 -12.43 1.21
N ASP A 666 15.19 -13.03 1.26
CA ASP A 666 15.77 -14.09 0.40
C ASP A 666 14.97 -15.44 0.39
N SER A 667 13.79 -15.51 1.03
CA SER A 667 13.09 -16.75 1.37
C SER A 667 11.55 -16.66 1.30
N PRO A 668 10.88 -17.51 0.49
CA PRO A 668 9.46 -17.40 0.09
C PRO A 668 8.43 -17.84 1.17
N ASN A 669 8.49 -17.17 2.33
CA ASN A 669 7.64 -17.24 3.53
C ASN A 669 8.56 -16.73 4.67
N PRO A 670 8.55 -15.43 4.97
CA PRO A 670 9.59 -14.78 5.77
C PRO A 670 9.37 -14.97 7.28
N ILE A 671 10.13 -14.22 8.07
CA ILE A 671 10.05 -14.19 9.53
C ILE A 671 9.21 -12.97 9.94
N SER A 672 7.99 -12.89 9.42
CA SER A 672 7.14 -11.70 9.57
C SER A 672 6.77 -11.44 11.03
N THR A 673 6.69 -10.16 11.39
CA THR A 673 6.18 -9.74 12.70
C THR A 673 4.66 -9.53 12.69
N ASN A 674 4.01 -9.50 13.85
CA ASN A 674 2.59 -9.07 13.99
C ASN A 674 2.47 -7.93 15.02
N THR A 675 3.62 -7.36 15.37
CA THR A 675 3.89 -6.22 16.22
C THR A 675 5.23 -5.69 15.71
N PRO A 676 5.23 -4.78 14.72
CA PRO A 676 6.44 -4.06 14.33
C PRO A 676 7.07 -3.36 15.53
N ARG A 677 8.22 -2.73 15.30
CA ARG A 677 8.79 -1.82 16.28
C ARG A 677 7.86 -0.60 16.47
N ASP A 678 7.99 0.02 17.62
CA ASP A 678 7.16 1.08 18.19
C ASP A 678 8.09 1.64 19.29
N THR A 679 9.09 2.42 18.87
CA THR A 679 10.30 2.73 19.66
C THR A 679 10.01 3.68 20.82
N ASP A 680 9.46 4.88 20.58
CA ASP A 680 9.02 5.80 21.65
C ASP A 680 7.80 5.26 22.45
N GLY A 681 6.99 4.41 21.81
CA GLY A 681 5.85 3.73 22.41
C GLY A 681 4.49 4.45 22.32
N ASP A 682 4.32 5.45 21.44
CA ASP A 682 3.05 6.18 21.28
C ASP A 682 1.96 5.37 20.54
N GLY A 683 2.36 4.44 19.67
CA GLY A 683 1.50 3.60 18.85
C GLY A 683 1.47 3.90 17.34
N ILE A 684 2.30 4.81 16.84
CA ILE A 684 2.83 4.81 15.47
C ILE A 684 4.03 3.86 15.46
N PRO A 685 4.09 2.86 14.57
CA PRO A 685 5.25 1.97 14.44
C PRO A 685 6.35 2.61 13.59
N ASP A 686 7.63 2.35 13.88
CA ASP A 686 8.81 2.97 13.25
C ASP A 686 8.80 3.04 11.71
N PHE A 687 8.18 2.09 11.01
CA PHE A 687 8.07 2.08 9.53
C PHE A 687 6.95 2.99 8.96
N LEU A 688 6.42 3.87 9.82
CA LEU A 688 5.35 4.82 9.55
C LEU A 688 5.59 6.15 10.31
N ASP A 689 6.81 6.38 10.79
CA ASP A 689 7.18 7.41 11.76
C ASP A 689 8.48 8.12 11.29
N LEU A 690 8.41 9.44 11.11
CA LEU A 690 9.54 10.23 10.63
C LEU A 690 10.48 10.72 11.77
N ASP A 691 10.24 10.29 13.02
CA ASP A 691 10.88 10.75 14.26
C ASP A 691 10.82 9.59 15.32
N SER A 692 11.39 8.42 15.02
CA SER A 692 11.09 7.12 15.65
C SER A 692 11.33 7.00 17.17
N ASP A 693 12.33 7.70 17.73
CA ASP A 693 12.52 7.87 19.19
C ASP A 693 11.90 9.16 19.74
N ASN A 694 11.49 10.04 18.83
CA ASN A 694 10.88 11.33 19.09
C ASN A 694 11.77 12.29 19.91
N ASP A 695 13.11 12.25 19.70
CA ASP A 695 14.02 13.33 20.12
C ASP A 695 13.65 14.67 19.43
N GLY A 696 13.03 14.60 18.25
CA GLY A 696 12.61 15.74 17.47
C GLY A 696 13.59 16.16 16.37
N ILE A 697 14.51 15.29 15.91
CA ILE A 697 15.39 15.48 14.75
C ILE A 697 14.68 15.06 13.45
N THR A 698 14.86 13.84 12.92
CA THR A 698 14.02 13.11 11.91
C THR A 698 14.84 11.98 11.27
N ASP A 699 14.31 10.76 11.17
CA ASP A 699 15.02 9.53 10.75
C ASP A 699 15.85 9.66 9.45
N LEU A 700 15.36 10.36 8.42
CA LEU A 700 16.10 10.65 7.17
C LEU A 700 17.47 11.31 7.41
N ARG A 701 17.64 12.05 8.51
CA ARG A 701 18.89 12.72 8.89
C ARG A 701 19.84 11.75 9.60
N GLU A 702 19.31 11.00 10.56
CA GLU A 702 20.03 10.02 11.39
C GLU A 702 20.45 8.79 10.57
N SER A 703 19.72 8.48 9.49
CA SER A 703 19.99 7.40 8.52
C SER A 703 21.46 7.32 8.03
N GLY A 704 22.20 8.43 8.10
CA GLY A 704 23.56 8.56 7.60
C GLY A 704 23.65 8.54 6.06
N LEU A 705 22.52 8.59 5.37
CA LEU A 705 22.44 8.59 3.91
C LEU A 705 23.00 9.89 3.33
N THR A 706 23.60 9.81 2.14
CA THR A 706 24.23 10.98 1.51
C THR A 706 23.95 11.06 0.02
N GLY A 707 23.37 12.17 -0.41
CA GLY A 707 23.04 12.43 -1.82
C GLY A 707 21.59 12.19 -2.21
N PHE A 708 20.73 11.83 -1.24
CA PHE A 708 19.28 11.87 -1.36
C PHE A 708 18.78 13.26 -1.79
N THR A 709 17.53 13.32 -2.24
CA THR A 709 16.86 14.56 -2.63
C THR A 709 15.73 14.87 -1.65
N ASP A 710 15.90 15.94 -0.90
CA ASP A 710 14.89 16.58 -0.06
C ASP A 710 14.99 18.09 -0.41
N VAL A 711 13.89 18.69 -0.89
CA VAL A 711 13.89 20.06 -1.46
C VAL A 711 13.08 21.05 -0.60
N ASN A 712 12.31 20.49 0.32
CA ASN A 712 11.33 21.06 1.22
C ASN A 712 11.92 21.20 2.63
N ASN A 713 12.87 20.33 2.99
CA ASN A 713 13.33 20.03 4.34
C ASN A 713 12.17 19.56 5.23
N ASP A 714 11.43 18.52 4.84
CA ASP A 714 10.31 17.95 5.61
C ASP A 714 10.49 16.54 6.17
N GLY A 715 11.60 15.87 5.90
CA GLY A 715 11.87 14.52 6.41
C GLY A 715 11.60 13.42 5.38
N VAL A 716 10.89 13.74 4.29
CA VAL A 716 10.51 12.77 3.24
C VAL A 716 11.38 12.93 1.99
N VAL A 717 11.65 11.82 1.28
CA VAL A 717 12.49 11.79 0.08
C VAL A 717 11.72 12.26 -1.18
N ASP A 718 12.06 13.46 -1.65
CA ASP A 718 11.43 14.16 -2.77
C ASP A 718 11.92 13.64 -4.15
N GLY A 719 11.21 12.66 -4.73
CA GLY A 719 11.65 12.00 -5.97
C GLY A 719 10.56 11.49 -6.92
N PRO A 720 10.98 10.96 -8.09
CA PRO A 720 10.27 9.90 -8.78
C PRO A 720 10.78 8.52 -8.33
N ASP A 721 9.89 7.54 -8.30
CA ASP A 721 10.22 6.11 -8.42
C ASP A 721 10.16 5.70 -9.92
N ALA A 722 11.10 4.86 -10.37
CA ALA A 722 11.23 4.38 -11.74
C ALA A 722 10.43 3.10 -12.08
N ASP A 723 10.27 2.16 -11.15
CA ASP A 723 9.67 0.83 -11.39
C ASP A 723 8.51 0.40 -10.46
N GLN A 724 8.11 1.24 -9.51
CA GLN A 724 7.06 1.06 -8.50
C GLN A 724 7.43 0.00 -7.46
N ASP A 725 8.37 0.35 -6.59
CA ASP A 725 8.79 -0.42 -5.41
C ASP A 725 8.79 0.36 -4.08
N GLY A 726 8.47 1.66 -4.13
CA GLY A 726 8.48 2.56 -2.97
C GLY A 726 9.65 3.53 -3.03
N ILE A 727 10.84 3.02 -3.37
CA ILE A 727 12.13 3.65 -3.12
C ILE A 727 12.46 4.63 -4.26
N GLN A 728 12.60 5.93 -4.00
CA GLN A 728 12.84 6.89 -5.10
C GLN A 728 14.26 6.82 -5.70
N ASP A 729 14.38 7.26 -6.96
CA ASP A 729 15.59 7.49 -7.80
C ASP A 729 16.82 8.14 -7.09
N SER A 730 16.66 8.67 -5.87
CA SER A 730 17.70 9.38 -5.11
C SER A 730 18.30 8.61 -3.94
N VAL A 731 17.60 7.59 -3.42
CA VAL A 731 18.07 6.66 -2.37
C VAL A 731 18.22 5.22 -2.90
N ASP A 732 17.43 4.84 -3.91
CA ASP A 732 17.60 3.56 -4.62
C ASP A 732 18.98 3.41 -5.31
N THR A 733 19.40 2.15 -5.48
CA THR A 733 20.67 1.71 -6.04
C THR A 733 20.58 0.88 -7.34
N ASP A 734 19.39 0.44 -7.80
CA ASP A 734 19.17 -0.10 -9.16
C ASP A 734 17.74 0.21 -9.67
N ASP A 735 17.58 1.39 -10.28
CA ASP A 735 16.34 2.06 -10.76
C ASP A 735 15.64 1.33 -11.94
N THR A 736 15.62 0.00 -11.86
CA THR A 736 15.04 -0.96 -12.78
C THR A 736 14.57 -2.28 -12.15
N THR A 737 14.80 -2.54 -10.86
CA THR A 737 14.33 -3.78 -10.17
C THR A 737 14.04 -3.63 -8.67
N PHE A 738 12.75 -3.66 -8.31
CA PHE A 738 12.16 -3.90 -6.96
C PHE A 738 13.14 -4.33 -5.86
N GLY A 739 13.40 -3.40 -4.94
CA GLY A 739 14.26 -3.46 -3.78
C GLY A 739 15.71 -3.09 -4.07
N SER A 740 16.19 -2.00 -3.44
CA SER A 740 17.49 -1.31 -3.66
C SER A 740 18.75 -2.13 -3.31
N PRO A 741 19.46 -2.77 -4.27
CA PRO A 741 20.47 -3.79 -3.94
C PRO A 741 21.82 -3.23 -3.46
N ASN A 742 22.18 -3.58 -2.21
CA ASN A 742 23.32 -3.10 -1.42
C ASN A 742 23.09 -1.70 -0.83
N MET A 743 21.86 -1.40 -0.42
CA MET A 743 21.50 -0.28 0.45
C MET A 743 22.51 -0.16 1.62
N PRO A 744 22.88 1.06 2.03
CA PRO A 744 23.45 1.29 3.35
C PRO A 744 22.56 0.67 4.44
N LEU A 745 23.13 0.41 5.62
CA LEU A 745 22.30 0.26 6.81
C LEU A 745 22.16 1.65 7.44
N PRO A 746 21.14 1.89 8.28
CA PRO A 746 21.10 3.00 9.20
C PRO A 746 22.42 3.16 9.96
N LYS A 747 22.67 4.39 10.39
CA LYS A 747 23.86 4.73 11.14
C LYS A 747 23.79 4.08 12.54
N ASP A 748 24.98 3.89 13.10
CA ASP A 748 25.29 3.34 14.41
C ASP A 748 26.55 4.14 14.77
N THR A 749 26.44 5.09 15.71
CA THR A 749 27.46 6.12 15.96
C THR A 749 28.51 5.70 16.98
N ASP A 750 28.13 5.38 18.22
CA ASP A 750 29.07 4.90 19.23
C ASP A 750 29.52 3.43 19.02
N GLY A 751 28.62 2.58 18.50
CA GLY A 751 28.81 1.14 18.34
C GLY A 751 28.02 0.23 19.30
N ASP A 752 27.03 0.74 20.06
CA ASP A 752 26.20 0.01 21.04
C ASP A 752 25.36 -1.12 20.40
N THR A 753 24.86 -0.91 19.16
CA THR A 753 23.89 -1.69 18.37
C THR A 753 22.41 -1.31 18.44
N ILE A 754 22.08 -0.20 19.10
CA ILE A 754 21.03 0.73 18.65
C ILE A 754 21.51 1.43 17.35
N THR A 755 20.68 2.27 16.74
CA THR A 755 20.99 3.02 15.50
C THR A 755 20.48 4.44 15.68
N ASP A 756 21.20 5.43 15.14
CA ASP A 756 21.04 6.86 15.46
C ASP A 756 19.57 7.35 15.47
N GLN A 757 18.69 6.85 14.60
CA GLN A 757 17.27 7.25 14.56
C GLN A 757 16.38 6.64 15.66
N ARG A 758 17.00 5.98 16.64
CA ARG A 758 16.35 5.28 17.76
C ARG A 758 17.18 5.41 19.05
N ASP A 759 18.05 6.41 19.12
CA ASP A 759 19.09 6.58 20.12
C ASP A 759 19.04 8.01 20.67
N LEU A 760 18.60 8.18 21.90
CA LEU A 760 18.42 9.51 22.49
C LEU A 760 19.76 10.18 22.90
N ASP A 761 20.92 9.57 22.63
CA ASP A 761 22.26 9.99 23.04
C ASP A 761 23.29 9.44 22.00
N SER A 762 23.15 9.77 20.71
CA SER A 762 23.74 9.04 19.56
C SER A 762 25.27 8.81 19.59
N ASP A 763 26.06 9.71 20.20
CA ASP A 763 27.51 9.51 20.44
C ASP A 763 27.86 9.11 21.88
N ASN A 764 26.85 9.10 22.76
CA ASN A 764 26.88 8.70 24.15
C ASN A 764 27.83 9.52 25.05
N ASP A 765 27.77 10.84 24.90
CA ASP A 765 28.41 11.83 25.79
C ASP A 765 27.59 12.14 27.07
N SER A 766 26.31 11.77 27.18
CA SER A 766 25.33 12.15 28.22
C SER A 766 24.56 13.48 28.06
N ILE A 767 24.53 14.04 26.85
CA ILE A 767 23.69 15.15 26.42
C ILE A 767 22.80 14.66 25.28
N THR A 768 21.51 14.47 25.59
CA THR A 768 20.56 13.90 24.63
C THR A 768 20.39 14.72 23.35
N ASP A 769 20.30 14.06 22.20
CA ASP A 769 20.18 14.60 20.84
C ASP A 769 19.16 15.77 20.73
N LEU A 770 18.04 15.68 21.45
CA LEU A 770 17.00 16.72 21.57
C LEU A 770 17.59 18.10 21.94
N VAL A 771 18.59 18.11 22.82
CA VAL A 771 19.28 19.31 23.33
C VAL A 771 20.36 19.77 22.35
N GLU A 772 21.09 18.83 21.79
CA GLU A 772 22.19 18.99 20.82
C GLU A 772 21.72 19.64 19.52
N SER A 773 20.56 19.17 19.01
CA SER A 773 19.83 19.65 17.84
C SER A 773 19.70 21.19 17.79
N GLY A 774 19.72 21.84 18.96
CA GLY A 774 19.57 23.28 19.13
C GLY A 774 18.16 23.79 18.79
N LYS A 775 17.19 22.90 18.55
CA LYS A 775 15.83 23.24 18.13
C LYS A 775 15.07 23.94 19.27
N THR A 776 14.79 25.24 19.11
CA THR A 776 14.18 26.05 20.19
C THR A 776 12.65 26.12 20.10
N GLY A 777 11.95 25.51 21.04
CA GLY A 777 10.49 25.62 21.18
C GLY A 777 9.76 24.29 21.33
N LEU A 778 10.48 23.18 21.17
CA LEU A 778 10.05 21.82 21.46
C LEU A 778 9.45 21.72 22.86
N THR A 779 8.46 20.84 23.02
CA THR A 779 7.75 20.64 24.28
C THR A 779 8.25 19.37 24.95
N ASP A 780 9.33 19.49 25.71
CA ASP A 780 9.71 18.52 26.75
C ASP A 780 9.18 19.07 28.10
N ALA A 781 8.34 18.30 28.82
CA ALA A 781 7.68 18.77 30.07
C ALA A 781 8.00 17.94 31.33
N ASN A 782 8.78 16.88 31.16
CA ASN A 782 9.27 15.87 32.12
C ASN A 782 10.80 15.92 32.27
N ASN A 783 11.50 16.44 31.27
CA ASN A 783 12.95 16.46 31.04
C ASN A 783 13.52 15.05 30.91
N ASP A 784 13.03 14.27 29.93
CA ASP A 784 13.54 12.91 29.62
C ASP A 784 14.22 12.71 28.25
N GLY A 785 14.27 13.72 27.38
CA GLY A 785 14.91 13.59 26.06
C GLY A 785 13.91 13.42 24.91
N VAL A 786 12.64 13.12 25.21
CA VAL A 786 11.58 12.88 24.21
C VAL A 786 10.63 14.09 24.11
N VAL A 787 10.09 14.35 22.91
CA VAL A 787 9.13 15.44 22.67
C VAL A 787 7.71 15.04 23.11
N ASP A 788 7.26 15.67 24.21
CA ASP A 788 5.95 15.54 24.85
C ASP A 788 4.82 16.19 23.98
N GLY A 789 4.24 15.42 23.06
CA GLY A 789 3.28 15.91 22.03
C GLY A 789 1.87 15.32 22.06
N PRO A 790 0.88 15.99 21.44
CA PRO A 790 0.11 15.38 20.37
C PRO A 790 0.88 15.40 19.03
N ASP A 791 0.49 14.49 18.15
CA ASP A 791 0.60 14.60 16.69
C ASP A 791 -0.83 14.85 16.15
N ALA A 792 -0.96 15.66 15.10
CA ALA A 792 -2.22 16.08 14.48
C ALA A 792 -2.58 15.31 13.19
N ASP A 793 -1.58 14.71 12.54
CA ASP A 793 -1.58 14.14 11.20
C ASP A 793 -1.51 12.62 11.24
N GLY A 794 -0.61 12.07 12.06
CA GLY A 794 -0.18 10.68 12.06
C GLY A 794 1.08 10.47 11.21
N ASP A 795 2.11 11.30 11.42
CA ASP A 795 3.42 11.23 10.71
C ASP A 795 4.62 11.04 11.65
N GLY A 796 4.37 10.87 12.96
CA GLY A 796 5.40 10.72 13.99
C GLY A 796 5.77 12.03 14.68
N ILE A 797 6.01 13.08 13.88
CA ILE A 797 6.56 14.36 14.32
C ILE A 797 5.53 15.14 15.16
N ARG A 798 5.87 15.49 16.40
CA ARG A 798 4.90 16.18 17.29
C ARG A 798 4.56 17.59 16.84
N ASP A 799 3.36 18.08 17.22
CA ASP A 799 2.82 19.47 17.20
C ASP A 799 3.81 20.60 17.60
N SER A 800 4.98 20.26 18.18
CA SER A 800 6.00 21.22 18.62
C SER A 800 7.36 21.11 17.92
N ALA A 801 7.65 19.99 17.25
CA ALA A 801 8.77 19.80 16.33
C ALA A 801 8.34 20.08 14.87
N ASP A 802 7.09 19.76 14.53
CA ASP A 802 6.46 20.07 13.26
C ASP A 802 6.28 21.59 13.01
N SER A 803 6.15 21.94 11.73
CA SER A 803 5.99 23.29 11.19
C SER A 803 4.68 23.58 10.41
N ASP A 804 3.82 22.60 10.06
CA ASP A 804 2.48 22.83 9.46
C ASP A 804 1.47 21.68 9.73
N ASP A 805 1.05 21.52 11.00
CA ASP A 805 0.17 20.55 11.71
C ASP A 805 -1.16 20.11 11.01
N VAL A 806 -1.10 19.83 9.70
CA VAL A 806 -2.11 19.35 8.76
C VAL A 806 -1.50 18.71 7.47
N VAL A 807 -0.20 18.41 7.44
CA VAL A 807 0.57 17.85 6.30
C VAL A 807 1.54 16.80 6.84
N PHE A 808 1.69 15.67 6.13
CA PHE A 808 2.69 14.64 6.43
C PHE A 808 4.10 15.15 6.07
N GLY A 809 5.06 15.01 6.99
CA GLY A 809 6.36 15.68 7.00
C GLY A 809 6.26 17.14 7.46
N SER A 810 7.38 17.72 7.90
CA SER A 810 7.47 19.09 8.46
C SER A 810 8.18 20.13 7.55
N PRO A 811 7.49 20.76 6.57
CA PRO A 811 8.01 21.72 5.58
C PRO A 811 8.90 22.89 6.04
N GLY A 812 10.19 22.60 6.20
CA GLY A 812 11.26 23.60 6.32
C GLY A 812 12.02 23.52 7.63
N ILE A 813 12.15 22.34 8.24
CA ILE A 813 13.01 22.08 9.38
C ILE A 813 14.40 22.70 9.16
N THR A 814 14.84 23.47 10.14
CA THR A 814 16.24 23.89 10.23
C THR A 814 17.09 22.66 10.55
N PRO A 815 18.19 22.40 9.81
CA PRO A 815 19.15 21.38 10.20
C PRO A 815 19.57 21.53 11.66
N ALA A 816 19.95 20.40 12.27
CA ALA A 816 20.56 20.35 13.59
C ALA A 816 21.77 21.30 13.70
N LYS A 817 22.16 21.59 14.95
CA LYS A 817 23.29 22.48 15.26
C LYS A 817 24.60 21.85 14.76
N ASP A 818 25.47 22.70 14.22
CA ASP A 818 26.82 22.42 13.69
C ASP A 818 27.65 23.60 14.21
N THR A 819 28.30 23.41 15.36
CA THR A 819 28.82 24.48 16.22
C THR A 819 30.20 24.98 15.79
N ASP A 820 31.00 24.16 15.12
CA ASP A 820 32.33 24.52 14.64
C ASP A 820 32.42 24.78 13.12
N GLY A 821 31.48 24.25 12.32
CA GLY A 821 31.47 24.29 10.86
C GLY A 821 32.20 23.14 10.17
N ASP A 822 32.41 21.99 10.83
CA ASP A 822 33.02 20.77 10.28
C ASP A 822 32.13 20.10 9.21
N THR A 823 30.81 20.22 9.37
CA THR A 823 29.71 19.51 8.67
C THR A 823 29.20 18.22 9.30
N LYS A 824 29.57 17.93 10.54
CA LYS A 824 28.74 17.11 11.44
C LYS A 824 27.73 17.97 12.21
N PRO A 825 26.57 17.41 12.54
CA PRO A 825 25.78 17.89 13.66
C PRO A 825 26.48 17.63 15.00
N ASP A 826 26.13 18.44 16.00
CA ASP A 826 26.66 18.34 17.36
C ASP A 826 26.32 16.97 18.02
N TYR A 827 25.12 16.42 17.79
CA TYR A 827 24.66 15.12 18.34
C TYR A 827 25.43 13.86 17.86
N VAL A 828 26.49 14.05 17.05
CA VAL A 828 27.39 12.98 16.60
C VAL A 828 28.86 13.46 16.60
N ASP A 829 29.20 14.40 17.48
CA ASP A 829 30.53 15.03 17.57
C ASP A 829 30.99 15.28 19.03
N LEU A 830 31.86 14.39 19.52
CA LEU A 830 32.40 14.37 20.89
C LEU A 830 33.32 15.56 21.28
N ASP A 831 33.44 16.58 20.42
CA ASP A 831 34.21 17.83 20.60
C ASP A 831 33.50 18.93 19.76
N SER A 832 32.18 19.13 19.94
CA SER A 832 31.31 20.05 19.13
C SER A 832 31.88 21.47 18.97
N ASP A 833 32.65 21.90 19.97
CA ASP A 833 33.30 23.20 20.06
C ASP A 833 34.77 23.17 19.57
N GLN A 834 35.33 22.01 19.25
CA GLN A 834 36.69 21.76 18.73
C GLN A 834 37.82 22.37 19.59
N ASP A 835 37.59 22.47 20.90
CA ASP A 835 38.50 22.94 21.95
C ASP A 835 39.44 21.84 22.45
N SER A 836 38.99 20.59 22.38
CA SER A 836 39.63 19.38 22.88
C SER A 836 39.71 19.22 24.42
N VAL A 837 38.81 19.87 25.16
CA VAL A 837 37.96 19.14 26.11
C VAL A 837 36.92 18.33 25.30
N SER A 838 36.14 17.45 25.92
CA SER A 838 35.08 16.69 25.23
C SER A 838 33.76 16.90 25.93
N ASP A 839 32.68 16.77 25.19
CA ASP A 839 31.37 17.24 25.58
C ASP A 839 30.89 16.51 26.87
N LEU A 840 31.23 15.21 27.01
CA LEU A 840 31.02 14.38 28.22
C LEU A 840 31.61 14.99 29.51
N VAL A 841 32.70 15.73 29.40
CA VAL A 841 33.39 16.40 30.53
C VAL A 841 32.70 17.74 30.86
N GLU A 842 31.97 18.30 29.90
CA GLU A 842 31.40 19.64 29.92
C GLU A 842 29.90 19.65 30.18
N SER A 843 29.16 18.60 29.80
CA SER A 843 27.84 18.23 30.36
C SER A 843 27.83 18.37 31.89
N GLY A 844 28.96 18.03 32.53
CA GLY A 844 29.22 18.20 33.95
C GLY A 844 28.51 17.18 34.84
N ASN A 845 27.92 16.15 34.24
CA ASN A 845 27.10 15.12 34.87
C ASN A 845 27.91 14.27 35.88
N PRO A 846 27.63 14.35 37.20
CA PRO A 846 28.58 13.92 38.22
C PRO A 846 28.35 12.49 38.72
N GLY A 847 28.65 11.48 37.90
CA GLY A 847 28.55 10.07 38.33
C GLY A 847 28.74 9.00 37.26
N LEU A 848 28.80 9.42 35.99
CA LEU A 848 28.92 8.60 34.79
C LEU A 848 30.06 7.57 34.85
N VAL A 849 29.91 6.48 34.11
CA VAL A 849 30.88 5.38 34.06
C VAL A 849 31.77 5.49 32.82
N ASP A 850 32.52 6.58 32.71
CA ASP A 850 33.73 6.58 31.88
C ASP A 850 34.82 5.72 32.56
N GLY A 851 34.90 4.44 32.17
CA GLY A 851 35.78 3.43 32.75
C GLY A 851 37.05 3.16 31.94
N ASN A 852 37.08 3.56 30.68
CA ASN A 852 38.16 3.39 29.72
C ASN A 852 38.98 4.69 29.53
N ASN A 853 38.38 5.86 29.82
CA ASN A 853 38.83 7.23 29.57
C ASN A 853 39.10 7.52 28.10
N ASP A 854 38.02 7.63 27.33
CA ASP A 854 38.02 8.06 25.94
C ASP A 854 37.08 9.22 25.60
N GLY A 855 35.86 9.28 26.14
CA GLY A 855 34.90 10.35 25.83
C GLY A 855 33.45 9.89 25.80
N VAL A 856 33.21 8.58 25.86
CA VAL A 856 31.88 7.95 25.80
C VAL A 856 31.55 7.27 27.14
N VAL A 857 30.26 7.08 27.43
CA VAL A 857 29.78 6.43 28.66
C VAL A 857 29.86 4.88 28.57
N ASP A 858 30.80 4.21 29.29
CA ASP A 858 30.82 2.73 29.36
C ASP A 858 29.61 2.20 30.19
N GLY A 859 28.54 1.74 29.54
CA GLY A 859 27.36 1.20 30.22
C GLY A 859 26.86 -0.16 29.71
N PRO A 860 25.88 -0.74 30.43
CA PRO A 860 24.70 -1.32 29.82
C PRO A 860 23.59 -0.26 29.69
N ASP A 861 22.81 -0.34 28.63
CA ASP A 861 21.42 0.12 28.62
C ASP A 861 20.51 -1.00 29.19
N ALA A 862 19.43 -0.62 29.88
CA ALA A 862 18.43 -1.50 30.48
C ALA A 862 17.10 -1.56 29.69
N ASP A 863 16.84 -0.56 28.85
CA ASP A 863 15.60 -0.29 28.12
C ASP A 863 15.74 -0.61 26.63
N GLY A 864 16.80 -0.10 25.99
CA GLY A 864 16.93 0.00 24.54
C GLY A 864 16.53 1.39 24.03
N ASP A 865 17.00 2.45 24.69
CA ASP A 865 16.69 3.87 24.42
C ASP A 865 17.93 4.76 24.18
N GLY A 866 19.12 4.16 24.15
CA GLY A 866 20.40 4.85 23.99
C GLY A 866 21.09 5.16 25.32
N ILE A 867 20.35 5.73 26.27
CA ILE A 867 20.90 6.37 27.47
C ILE A 867 21.28 5.33 28.55
N GLN A 868 22.57 5.00 28.68
CA GLN A 868 22.97 3.91 29.61
C GLN A 868 22.67 4.20 31.10
N ASP A 869 22.60 3.10 31.88
CA ASP A 869 22.47 2.91 33.36
C ASP A 869 23.15 3.95 34.29
N SER A 870 24.05 4.80 33.77
CA SER A 870 24.82 5.79 34.52
C SER A 870 24.53 7.25 34.18
N ALA A 871 24.03 7.53 32.97
CA ALA A 871 23.50 8.83 32.55
C ALA A 871 21.99 8.92 32.84
N ASP A 872 21.27 7.81 32.65
CA ASP A 872 19.85 7.71 32.94
C ASP A 872 19.50 7.85 34.44
N ASN A 873 18.29 8.37 34.69
CA ASN A 873 17.68 8.57 36.00
C ASN A 873 16.68 7.47 36.42
N ASN A 874 16.27 6.52 35.56
CA ASN A 874 15.16 5.59 35.79
C ASN A 874 15.20 4.21 35.07
N ASP A 875 16.36 3.54 35.05
CA ASP A 875 16.66 2.20 34.49
C ASP A 875 15.45 1.23 34.38
N GLY A 876 14.67 1.34 33.30
CA GLY A 876 13.41 0.63 33.02
C GLY A 876 12.20 1.47 32.54
N VAL A 877 12.38 2.69 31.99
CA VAL A 877 11.43 3.38 31.08
C VAL A 877 12.24 4.24 30.10
N PHE A 878 11.95 4.12 28.80
CA PHE A 878 12.46 4.96 27.69
C PHE A 878 12.49 6.47 28.02
N GLY A 879 13.64 7.11 27.78
CA GLY A 879 14.00 8.46 28.19
C GLY A 879 14.49 8.55 29.65
N SER A 880 15.14 9.67 30.00
CA SER A 880 15.78 9.93 31.32
C SER A 880 15.03 10.94 32.24
N PRO A 881 13.85 10.62 32.83
CA PRO A 881 12.99 11.52 33.62
C PRO A 881 13.64 12.42 34.67
N GLY A 882 13.89 13.66 34.24
CA GLY A 882 14.42 14.76 35.04
C GLY A 882 15.93 14.98 34.89
N ILE A 883 16.48 14.68 33.71
CA ILE A 883 17.89 14.88 33.36
C ILE A 883 18.35 16.31 33.71
N THR A 884 19.60 16.45 34.13
CA THR A 884 20.17 17.77 34.41
C THR A 884 20.54 18.45 33.09
N PRO A 885 20.00 19.66 32.79
CA PRO A 885 20.43 20.39 31.61
C PRO A 885 21.95 20.62 31.61
N PRO A 886 22.59 20.66 30.43
CA PRO A 886 24.02 20.90 30.31
C PRO A 886 24.51 22.11 31.10
N ARG A 887 25.78 22.04 31.48
CA ARG A 887 26.42 23.04 32.33
C ARG A 887 26.55 24.38 31.60
N ASP A 888 26.41 25.46 32.35
CA ASP A 888 26.67 26.85 31.96
C ASP A 888 27.46 27.47 33.13
N THR A 889 28.77 27.60 32.96
CA THR A 889 29.72 27.91 34.04
C THR A 889 29.86 29.40 34.33
N ASP A 890 29.85 30.26 33.31
CA ASP A 890 29.88 31.73 33.41
C ASP A 890 28.47 32.32 33.74
N GLY A 891 27.42 31.77 33.13
CA GLY A 891 26.03 32.26 33.20
C GLY A 891 25.58 33.09 31.98
N ASP A 892 26.19 32.91 30.81
CA ASP A 892 25.90 33.62 29.55
C ASP A 892 24.66 33.06 28.83
N SER A 893 24.30 31.79 29.08
CA SER A 893 23.32 30.94 28.36
C SER A 893 23.85 30.23 27.10
N THR A 894 25.17 30.20 26.90
CA THR A 894 25.84 29.20 26.06
C THR A 894 26.28 28.05 26.98
N PRO A 895 25.98 26.77 26.67
CA PRO A 895 26.51 25.64 27.43
C PRO A 895 28.04 25.53 27.37
N ASP A 896 28.65 24.86 28.35
CA ASP A 896 30.11 24.69 28.43
C ASP A 896 30.67 24.05 27.14
N TYR A 897 30.08 22.95 26.66
CA TYR A 897 30.42 22.22 25.41
C TYR A 897 30.18 23.01 24.10
N ASN A 898 29.88 24.31 24.21
CA ASN A 898 29.61 25.23 23.11
C ASN A 898 30.34 26.59 23.31
N ASP A 899 31.15 26.74 24.35
CA ASP A 899 31.83 27.99 24.71
C ASP A 899 33.32 27.80 25.00
N LEU A 900 34.11 28.02 23.95
CA LEU A 900 35.57 28.28 23.89
C LEU A 900 36.22 29.15 25.00
N ASP A 901 35.51 29.70 26.00
CA ASP A 901 36.02 30.47 27.17
C ASP A 901 35.09 30.28 28.39
N SER A 902 34.65 29.04 28.64
CA SER A 902 33.61 28.56 29.58
C SER A 902 33.57 29.19 30.99
N ASP A 903 34.70 29.66 31.54
CA ASP A 903 34.80 30.31 32.86
C ASP A 903 34.75 31.86 32.81
N GLY A 904 34.90 32.44 31.63
CA GLY A 904 34.86 33.89 31.38
C GLY A 904 36.09 34.70 31.84
N ASP A 905 37.23 34.08 32.17
CA ASP A 905 38.50 34.80 32.48
C ASP A 905 39.07 35.51 31.23
N GLY A 906 38.82 35.01 30.02
CA GLY A 906 39.44 35.44 28.77
C GLY A 906 40.69 34.62 28.43
N ILE A 907 40.64 33.31 28.66
CA ILE A 907 41.66 32.30 28.35
C ILE A 907 40.92 31.04 27.91
N ASN A 908 40.87 30.83 26.60
CA ASN A 908 40.16 29.70 25.99
C ASN A 908 40.54 28.34 26.59
N ASP A 909 39.58 27.41 26.65
CA ASP A 909 39.71 26.16 27.40
C ASP A 909 40.75 25.20 26.78
N ILE A 910 40.98 25.25 25.46
CA ILE A 910 42.13 24.64 24.76
C ILE A 910 43.49 25.06 25.36
N ILE A 911 43.55 26.23 26.02
CA ILE A 911 44.74 26.77 26.69
C ILE A 911 44.76 26.36 28.18
N GLU A 912 43.59 26.28 28.83
CA GLU A 912 43.43 25.81 30.22
C GLU A 912 43.72 24.30 30.34
N ASN A 913 43.11 23.45 29.49
CA ASN A 913 43.35 22.00 29.39
C ASN A 913 44.83 21.68 29.03
N GLY A 914 45.50 22.63 28.35
CA GLY A 914 46.92 22.61 28.04
C GLY A 914 47.28 22.07 26.65
N LYS A 915 46.31 21.94 25.73
CA LYS A 915 46.46 21.45 24.35
C LYS A 915 46.96 22.52 23.38
N GLY A 916 46.64 23.81 23.61
CA GLY A 916 46.82 25.05 22.81
C GLY A 916 48.24 25.45 22.37
N SER A 917 49.07 24.45 22.13
CA SER A 917 50.05 24.39 21.04
C SER A 917 49.49 23.81 19.74
N THR A 918 48.29 23.22 19.76
CA THR A 918 47.50 22.84 18.58
C THR A 918 46.86 24.06 17.93
N ASP A 919 46.22 24.94 18.70
CA ASP A 919 45.86 26.30 18.28
C ASP A 919 47.13 27.12 17.93
N LEU A 920 47.32 27.45 16.64
CA LEU A 920 48.43 28.29 16.16
C LEU A 920 47.97 29.71 15.80
N ASN A 921 46.65 29.96 15.69
CA ASN A 921 46.07 31.20 15.16
C ASN A 921 45.48 32.10 16.28
N ASN A 922 45.15 31.51 17.43
CA ASN A 922 44.60 32.06 18.66
C ASN A 922 43.11 32.47 18.57
N ASP A 923 42.26 31.59 18.04
CA ASP A 923 40.80 31.73 18.06
C ASP A 923 40.06 30.78 19.01
N GLY A 924 40.68 29.69 19.47
CA GLY A 924 40.15 28.78 20.49
C GLY A 924 40.03 27.32 20.01
N LYS A 925 39.90 27.10 18.69
CA LYS A 925 39.72 25.76 18.13
C LYS A 925 41.05 25.08 17.75
N VAL A 926 41.02 23.76 17.56
CA VAL A 926 42.15 22.96 17.06
C VAL A 926 42.49 23.35 15.61
N ASP A 927 43.73 23.80 15.37
CA ASP A 927 44.16 24.36 14.08
C ASP A 927 44.45 23.27 13.03
N GLY A 928 43.40 22.66 12.48
CA GLY A 928 43.46 21.78 11.31
C GLY A 928 42.51 20.59 11.38
N PRO A 929 41.22 20.75 11.01
CA PRO A 929 40.25 19.66 10.95
C PRO A 929 40.71 18.59 9.95
N VAL A 930 41.04 17.42 10.48
CA VAL A 930 41.44 16.20 9.74
C VAL A 930 41.02 14.95 10.54
N ASP A 931 39.90 14.99 11.27
CA ASP A 931 39.17 13.76 11.57
C ASP A 931 38.87 13.06 10.23
N THR A 932 39.44 11.88 10.03
CA THR A 932 39.46 11.15 8.74
C THR A 932 39.73 9.64 8.87
N ASN A 933 39.81 9.10 10.08
CA ASN A 933 40.13 7.68 10.32
C ASN A 933 38.94 6.90 10.91
N ASP A 934 38.19 7.56 11.78
CA ASP A 934 37.09 7.10 12.64
C ASP A 934 35.80 7.84 12.30
N ASN A 935 35.90 9.17 12.14
CA ASN A 935 34.80 10.12 12.00
C ASN A 935 33.99 10.35 13.31
N ASP A 936 34.65 10.45 14.47
CA ASP A 936 34.04 10.62 15.83
C ASP A 936 33.98 12.06 16.38
N GLY A 937 34.58 13.02 15.67
CA GLY A 937 34.52 14.47 15.94
C GLY A 937 35.88 15.01 16.35
N ILE A 938 36.63 14.13 16.99
CA ILE A 938 37.85 14.46 17.68
C ILE A 938 38.96 14.59 16.65
N ALA A 939 39.50 15.81 16.51
CA ALA A 939 40.58 16.07 15.58
C ALA A 939 41.83 15.19 15.88
N ASP A 940 42.25 14.41 14.88
CA ASP A 940 43.42 13.50 14.72
C ASP A 940 44.78 13.96 15.33
N VAL A 941 44.88 15.22 15.77
CA VAL A 941 46.04 15.87 16.39
C VAL A 941 45.95 16.07 17.91
N VAL A 942 44.75 16.00 18.49
CA VAL A 942 44.47 16.04 19.93
C VAL A 942 44.03 14.69 20.49
N ASP A 943 43.46 13.85 19.62
CA ASP A 943 43.02 12.49 19.87
C ASP A 943 44.12 11.55 20.41
N ASN A 944 43.71 10.57 21.21
CA ASN A 944 44.50 9.45 21.70
C ASN A 944 44.15 8.06 21.10
N LYS A 945 43.02 7.89 20.39
CA LYS A 945 42.57 6.66 19.69
C LYS A 945 42.24 6.81 18.17
N PRO A 946 43.09 7.39 17.28
CA PRO A 946 42.71 7.70 15.87
C PRO A 946 42.64 6.49 14.91
N THR A 947 41.87 5.47 15.29
CA THR A 947 41.24 4.40 14.49
C THR A 947 40.02 3.74 15.23
N GLU A 948 39.55 4.28 16.37
CA GLU A 948 38.56 3.70 17.30
C GLU A 948 37.77 4.84 18.02
N PHE A 949 36.46 4.97 17.76
CA PHE A 949 35.55 6.00 18.31
C PHE A 949 35.78 6.35 19.80
N GLY A 950 35.81 7.63 20.13
CA GLY A 950 36.12 8.18 21.45
C GLY A 950 37.63 8.40 21.66
N GLY A 951 38.05 9.62 21.98
CA GLY A 951 39.45 10.04 21.79
C GLY A 951 40.07 11.04 22.78
N LEU A 952 39.30 11.72 23.62
CA LEU A 952 39.71 12.89 24.42
C LEU A 952 39.90 12.68 25.93
N GLY A 953 39.65 11.46 26.42
CA GLY A 953 39.70 11.10 27.84
C GLY A 953 40.78 11.78 28.69
N VAL A 954 40.33 12.42 29.79
CA VAL A 954 41.15 13.23 30.69
C VAL A 954 42.36 12.43 31.21
N PRO A 955 43.62 12.84 30.91
CA PRO A 955 44.77 11.99 31.20
C PRO A 955 44.92 11.67 32.70
N LEU A 956 44.98 10.37 33.01
CA LEU A 956 44.96 9.77 34.36
C LEU A 956 46.08 10.20 35.37
N THR A 957 46.86 11.23 35.07
CA THR A 957 47.95 11.74 35.91
C THR A 957 48.12 13.25 35.74
N SER A 958 47.97 14.00 36.84
CA SER A 958 48.17 15.45 36.93
C SER A 958 49.25 16.04 36.02
N ASP A 959 48.86 17.03 35.24
CA ASP A 959 49.70 17.78 34.32
C ASP A 959 49.91 19.24 34.76
N LEU A 960 50.95 19.94 34.26
CA LEU A 960 51.29 21.29 34.74
C LEU A 960 51.67 22.30 33.63
N THR A 961 50.73 23.16 33.25
CA THR A 961 50.98 24.28 32.32
C THR A 961 51.53 25.55 33.02
N PRO A 962 52.56 26.24 32.48
CA PRO A 962 53.15 27.45 33.09
C PRO A 962 52.77 28.79 32.42
N LEU A 963 51.69 29.45 32.84
CA LEU A 963 51.27 30.74 32.25
C LEU A 963 52.11 31.96 32.70
N ILE A 964 52.39 32.92 31.80
CA ILE A 964 53.11 34.18 32.11
C ILE A 964 52.24 35.43 31.85
N GLN A 965 51.62 35.98 32.90
CA GLN A 965 50.87 37.22 32.84
C GLN A 965 51.80 38.46 32.88
N LEU A 966 52.05 39.05 31.71
CA LEU A 966 52.87 40.26 31.55
C LEU A 966 52.00 41.52 31.36
N PRO A 967 52.38 42.68 31.93
CA PRO A 967 51.73 43.95 31.62
C PRO A 967 52.09 44.40 30.20
N ALA A 968 51.08 44.80 29.40
CA ALA A 968 51.15 45.12 27.96
C ALA A 968 52.03 46.34 27.53
N ASN A 969 53.01 46.75 28.34
CA ASN A 969 53.82 47.95 28.13
C ASN A 969 55.32 47.65 28.05
N ASN A 970 55.96 48.17 26.99
CA ASN A 970 57.39 48.08 26.71
C ASN A 970 58.30 48.47 27.89
N PHE A 971 59.51 47.92 27.92
CA PHE A 971 60.54 48.22 28.91
C PHE A 971 61.47 49.36 28.44
N PRO A 972 61.33 50.62 28.91
CA PRO A 972 62.20 51.71 28.49
C PRO A 972 63.66 51.54 28.96
N PRO A 973 64.65 52.18 28.32
CA PRO A 973 66.07 52.00 28.66
C PRO A 973 66.49 52.49 30.05
N THR A 974 65.72 53.42 30.66
CA THR A 974 66.00 54.01 31.99
C THR A 974 64.71 54.50 32.65
N GLY A 975 64.74 54.70 33.97
CA GLY A 975 63.62 55.23 34.76
C GLY A 975 62.96 54.18 35.66
N SER A 976 61.99 54.60 36.48
CA SER A 976 61.25 53.68 37.37
C SER A 976 60.42 52.65 36.60
N THR A 977 60.02 52.97 35.36
CA THR A 977 59.30 52.09 34.43
C THR A 977 60.20 51.07 33.71
N ALA A 978 61.54 51.21 33.79
CA ALA A 978 62.49 50.21 33.28
C ALA A 978 62.57 48.96 34.19
N THR A 979 61.83 48.95 35.30
CA THR A 979 61.57 47.78 36.15
C THR A 979 60.07 47.57 36.24
N LYS A 980 59.63 46.33 36.04
CA LYS A 980 58.22 45.92 36.06
C LYS A 980 58.08 44.64 36.88
N SER A 981 56.95 44.50 37.54
CA SER A 981 56.53 43.22 38.11
C SER A 981 55.53 42.52 37.20
N PHE A 982 55.58 41.20 37.26
CA PHE A 982 54.75 40.25 36.51
C PHE A 982 54.53 38.99 37.34
N THR A 983 53.60 38.15 36.90
CA THR A 983 53.26 36.88 37.53
C THR A 983 53.60 35.71 36.61
N VAL A 984 53.96 34.59 37.21
CA VAL A 984 54.02 33.26 36.58
C VAL A 984 53.10 32.37 37.39
N GLY A 985 52.07 31.81 36.76
CA GLY A 985 51.32 30.71 37.35
C GLY A 985 51.96 29.38 36.97
N ILE A 986 51.80 28.40 37.86
CA ILE A 986 51.97 26.99 37.56
C ILE A 986 50.59 26.41 37.86
N TYR A 987 49.86 25.99 36.83
CA TYR A 987 48.49 25.48 36.90
C TYR A 987 48.55 23.96 36.93
N GLU A 988 47.56 23.32 37.55
CA GLU A 988 47.30 21.88 37.39
C GLU A 988 46.01 21.78 36.58
N THR A 989 46.11 21.23 35.36
CA THR A 989 45.17 21.48 34.25
C THR A 989 44.18 20.35 34.01
N GLN A 990 44.21 19.30 34.82
CA GLN A 990 43.41 18.08 34.62
C GLN A 990 42.56 17.71 35.83
N ASN A 991 42.69 18.42 36.96
CA ASN A 991 41.87 18.24 38.17
C ASN A 991 41.91 16.82 38.81
N VAL A 992 42.74 15.91 38.30
CA VAL A 992 42.82 14.51 38.74
C VAL A 992 43.43 14.38 40.14
N SER A 993 44.47 15.14 40.49
CA SER A 993 45.17 14.92 41.77
C SER A 993 45.94 16.10 42.37
N ALA A 994 46.11 16.07 43.69
CA ALA A 994 47.00 16.98 44.38
C ALA A 994 48.47 16.54 44.22
N THR A 995 49.25 17.34 43.50
CA THR A 995 50.68 17.10 43.20
C THR A 995 51.54 16.67 44.42
N PRO A 996 52.58 15.83 44.24
CA PRO A 996 53.44 15.36 45.32
C PRO A 996 54.21 16.49 46.00
N ALA A 997 54.13 16.55 47.33
CA ALA A 997 54.55 17.74 48.08
C ALA A 997 56.08 18.03 48.00
N GLY A 998 56.44 19.12 47.31
CA GLY A 998 57.83 19.60 47.19
C GLY A 998 58.69 18.92 46.11
N THR A 999 58.09 18.24 45.12
CA THR A 999 58.80 17.72 43.94
C THR A 999 59.09 18.83 42.91
N ILE A 1000 58.05 19.57 42.51
CA ILE A 1000 58.01 20.52 41.40
C ILE A 1000 59.17 21.52 41.43
N GLU A 1001 59.92 21.61 40.33
CA GLU A 1001 60.94 22.63 40.08
C GLU A 1001 60.73 23.26 38.69
N PHE A 1002 60.77 24.59 38.58
CA PHE A 1002 60.63 25.31 37.30
C PHE A 1002 61.69 26.41 37.16
N THR A 1003 61.97 26.80 35.92
CA THR A 1003 63.03 27.75 35.55
C THR A 1003 62.49 28.92 34.73
N VAL A 1004 62.60 30.14 35.27
CA VAL A 1004 62.31 31.38 34.54
C VAL A 1004 63.60 31.91 33.91
N THR A 1005 63.60 32.17 32.60
CA THR A 1005 64.73 32.76 31.86
C THR A 1005 64.31 34.07 31.17
N VAL A 1006 65.02 35.17 31.47
CA VAL A 1006 64.86 36.47 30.79
C VAL A 1006 65.94 36.70 29.72
N PRO A 1007 65.65 37.45 28.65
CA PRO A 1007 66.56 37.62 27.52
C PRO A 1007 67.76 38.51 27.88
N ASN A 1008 68.71 38.66 26.94
CA ASN A 1008 69.93 39.41 27.21
C ASN A 1008 69.65 40.91 27.36
N GLY A 1009 70.29 41.56 28.34
CA GLY A 1009 69.99 42.95 28.70
C GLY A 1009 68.85 43.14 29.69
N PHE A 1010 68.41 42.08 30.37
CA PHE A 1010 67.50 42.12 31.52
C PHE A 1010 68.12 41.45 32.77
N SER A 1011 67.44 41.54 33.91
CA SER A 1011 67.70 40.76 35.12
C SER A 1011 66.40 40.49 35.87
N LEU A 1012 66.31 39.32 36.50
CA LEU A 1012 65.15 38.82 37.23
C LEU A 1012 65.42 38.80 38.74
N THR A 1013 64.40 39.15 39.53
CA THR A 1013 64.44 39.11 41.00
C THR A 1013 63.14 38.50 41.54
N PHE A 1014 63.27 37.78 42.66
CA PHE A 1014 62.19 37.08 43.34
C PHE A 1014 62.25 37.38 44.84
N ASN A 1015 61.10 37.66 45.46
CA ASN A 1015 61.01 37.95 46.89
C ASN A 1015 60.22 36.84 47.60
N PRO A 1016 60.87 35.92 48.35
CA PRO A 1016 60.20 34.79 49.01
C PRO A 1016 59.31 35.19 50.20
N SER A 1017 59.28 36.48 50.57
CA SER A 1017 58.42 37.03 51.63
C SER A 1017 57.29 37.93 51.11
N ALA A 1018 57.08 37.99 49.79
CA ALA A 1018 55.96 38.74 49.20
C ALA A 1018 54.69 37.87 49.15
N THR A 1019 53.56 38.44 49.55
CA THR A 1019 52.23 37.81 49.50
C THR A 1019 51.28 38.49 48.50
N SER A 1020 51.67 39.66 47.98
CA SER A 1020 51.02 40.31 46.85
C SER A 1020 52.05 41.05 45.99
N ILE A 1021 51.70 41.34 44.74
CA ILE A 1021 52.54 42.12 43.81
C ILE A 1021 51.66 42.94 42.86
N GLY A 1022 52.08 44.17 42.56
CA GLY A 1022 51.40 45.00 41.56
C GLY A 1022 51.93 44.69 40.17
N VAL A 1023 51.22 43.87 39.39
CA VAL A 1023 51.52 43.67 37.96
C VAL A 1023 51.37 45.02 37.27
N SER A 1024 52.45 45.52 36.67
CA SER A 1024 52.64 46.97 36.49
C SER A 1024 51.80 47.61 35.37
N GLY A 1025 50.52 47.80 35.67
CA GLY A 1025 49.45 48.31 34.82
C GLY A 1025 48.06 48.11 35.43
N GLY A 1026 47.87 47.11 36.31
CA GLY A 1026 46.59 46.77 36.95
C GLY A 1026 46.65 46.75 38.49
N SER A 1027 45.76 45.95 39.07
CA SER A 1027 45.58 45.77 40.53
C SER A 1027 46.73 44.98 41.19
N SER A 1028 46.66 44.83 42.53
CA SER A 1028 47.62 44.07 43.33
C SER A 1028 47.23 42.60 43.43
N THR A 1029 47.75 41.76 42.55
CA THR A 1029 47.56 40.29 42.55
C THR A 1029 48.11 39.64 43.82
N THR A 1030 47.40 38.66 44.38
CA THR A 1030 47.89 37.79 45.47
C THR A 1030 48.91 36.80 44.93
N ILE A 1031 49.96 36.47 45.68
CA ILE A 1031 51.02 35.55 45.22
C ILE A 1031 51.52 34.60 46.32
N GLN A 1032 51.91 33.40 45.90
CA GLN A 1032 52.31 32.27 46.72
C GLN A 1032 53.85 32.15 46.89
N ASN A 1033 54.63 33.23 46.71
CA ASN A 1033 56.11 33.16 46.80
C ASN A 1033 56.63 32.54 48.11
N GLY A 1034 55.86 32.63 49.19
CA GLY A 1034 56.14 31.98 50.47
C GLY A 1034 56.21 30.44 50.43
N ARG A 1035 55.63 29.78 49.42
CA ARG A 1035 55.63 28.32 49.23
C ARG A 1035 56.85 27.80 48.47
N TRP A 1036 57.65 28.69 47.87
CA TRP A 1036 58.72 28.35 46.93
C TRP A 1036 60.11 28.79 47.42
N THR A 1037 61.17 28.14 46.89
CA THR A 1037 62.58 28.43 47.21
C THR A 1037 63.41 28.47 45.93
N VAL A 1038 64.24 29.51 45.75
CA VAL A 1038 65.20 29.58 44.64
C VAL A 1038 66.31 28.55 44.87
N THR A 1039 66.39 27.52 44.01
CA THR A 1039 67.42 26.48 44.05
C THR A 1039 68.64 26.84 43.21
N ASN A 1040 68.46 27.59 42.12
CA ASN A 1040 69.55 28.05 41.25
C ASN A 1040 69.36 29.51 40.82
N SER A 1041 70.47 30.24 40.66
CA SER A 1041 70.52 31.58 40.09
C SER A 1041 71.73 31.69 39.19
N SER A 1042 71.50 31.85 37.88
CA SER A 1042 72.54 31.76 36.86
C SER A 1042 72.45 32.86 35.81
N LEU A 1043 73.37 32.85 34.85
CA LEU A 1043 73.48 33.84 33.76
C LEU A 1043 73.51 35.32 34.23
N GLY A 1044 74.06 35.56 35.43
CA GLY A 1044 74.16 36.91 36.01
C GLY A 1044 72.85 37.45 36.59
N GLY A 1045 71.96 36.57 37.05
CA GLY A 1045 70.60 36.95 37.50
C GLY A 1045 69.60 37.02 36.35
N ARG A 1046 69.90 36.40 35.20
CA ARG A 1046 68.96 36.27 34.07
C ARG A 1046 68.15 34.98 34.08
N ARG A 1047 68.51 34.02 34.93
CA ARG A 1047 67.79 32.76 35.09
C ARG A 1047 67.67 32.44 36.57
N LEU A 1048 66.45 32.18 37.03
CA LEU A 1048 66.15 31.67 38.36
C LEU A 1048 65.46 30.31 38.20
N THR A 1049 65.90 29.32 38.95
CA THR A 1049 65.22 28.04 39.11
C THR A 1049 64.65 27.98 40.52
N LEU A 1050 63.37 27.60 40.63
CA LEU A 1050 62.59 27.62 41.87
C LEU A 1050 61.96 26.26 42.08
N ARG A 1051 62.06 25.76 43.32
CA ARG A 1051 61.44 24.51 43.75
C ARG A 1051 60.42 24.75 44.85
N MET A 1052 59.33 23.98 44.82
CA MET A 1052 58.33 24.00 45.86
C MET A 1052 58.91 23.47 47.18
N LYS A 1053 58.47 24.01 48.33
CA LYS A 1053 58.95 23.59 49.65
C LYS A 1053 58.35 22.23 50.02
N ALA A 1054 59.12 21.43 50.77
CA ALA A 1054 58.64 20.16 51.29
C ALA A 1054 57.41 20.36 52.19
N GLY A 1055 56.31 19.68 51.87
CA GLY A 1055 55.01 19.83 52.54
C GLY A 1055 54.07 20.86 51.90
N GLU A 1056 54.52 21.62 50.90
CA GLU A 1056 53.65 22.40 50.00
C GLU A 1056 53.34 21.58 48.74
N PHE A 1057 52.14 21.74 48.19
CA PHE A 1057 51.64 21.10 46.98
C PHE A 1057 50.73 22.05 46.19
N ILE A 1058 50.62 21.86 44.89
CA ILE A 1058 49.48 22.35 44.08
C ILE A 1058 48.36 21.32 44.25
N ALA A 1059 47.13 21.78 44.52
CA ALA A 1059 45.97 20.90 44.57
C ALA A 1059 45.45 20.64 43.15
N ALA A 1060 44.63 19.61 42.98
CA ALA A 1060 43.87 19.41 41.75
C ALA A 1060 43.10 20.68 41.35
N GLY A 1061 43.09 21.03 40.06
CA GLY A 1061 42.30 22.13 39.49
C GLY A 1061 42.64 23.49 40.11
N GLN A 1062 43.90 23.72 40.49
CA GLN A 1062 44.33 24.92 41.21
C GLN A 1062 45.72 25.37 40.76
N SER A 1063 45.99 26.68 40.84
CA SER A 1063 47.28 27.25 40.45
C SER A 1063 48.15 27.73 41.63
N SER A 1064 49.46 27.71 41.42
CA SER A 1064 50.43 28.40 42.29
C SER A 1064 50.98 29.64 41.58
N VAL A 1065 50.36 30.80 41.81
CA VAL A 1065 50.78 32.07 41.21
C VAL A 1065 51.97 32.69 41.97
N LEU A 1066 53.09 32.92 41.28
CA LEU A 1066 54.32 33.53 41.81
C LEU A 1066 54.57 34.91 41.21
N GLY A 1067 54.96 35.87 42.06
CA GLY A 1067 55.30 37.23 41.65
C GLY A 1067 56.80 37.45 41.49
N PHE A 1068 57.19 37.96 40.31
CA PHE A 1068 58.55 38.28 39.94
C PHE A 1068 58.71 39.76 39.60
N THR A 1069 59.95 40.26 39.69
CA THR A 1069 60.30 41.61 39.24
C THR A 1069 61.48 41.55 38.26
N ILE A 1070 61.26 42.07 37.06
CA ILE A 1070 62.22 42.13 35.95
C ILE A 1070 62.66 43.57 35.69
N SER A 1071 63.96 43.79 35.52
CA SER A 1071 64.58 45.08 35.22
C SER A 1071 65.38 45.02 33.93
N ARG A 1072 65.29 46.05 33.07
CA ARG A 1072 66.18 46.22 31.92
C ARG A 1072 67.56 46.70 32.40
N THR A 1073 68.62 45.99 32.01
CA THR A 1073 70.02 46.21 32.46
C THR A 1073 70.94 46.71 31.35
N THR A 1074 70.61 46.51 30.07
CA THR A 1074 71.34 47.11 28.93
C THR A 1074 70.41 47.62 27.82
N SER A 1075 70.93 48.51 26.99
CA SER A 1075 70.19 49.18 25.91
C SER A 1075 70.33 48.48 24.54
N THR A 1076 70.12 47.16 24.50
CA THR A 1076 69.90 46.44 23.24
C THR A 1076 68.45 46.56 22.81
N ASN A 1077 68.21 46.84 21.52
CA ASN A 1077 66.86 46.98 20.95
C ASN A 1077 66.49 45.75 20.12
N GLY A 1078 65.21 45.36 20.16
CA GLY A 1078 64.64 44.22 19.44
C GLY A 1078 63.53 43.53 20.24
N SER A 1079 62.92 42.52 19.63
CA SER A 1079 62.00 41.59 20.29
C SER A 1079 62.78 40.38 20.81
N SER A 1080 62.41 39.82 21.96
CA SER A 1080 62.99 38.60 22.52
C SER A 1080 62.03 37.99 23.53
N SER A 1081 62.00 36.66 23.67
CA SER A 1081 61.13 36.00 24.65
C SER A 1081 61.64 36.08 26.09
N ILE A 1082 60.70 36.13 27.03
CA ILE A 1082 60.84 35.52 28.36
C ILE A 1082 60.27 34.09 28.26
N THR A 1083 60.92 33.13 28.91
CA THR A 1083 60.51 31.72 28.87
C THR A 1083 60.42 31.17 30.30
N VAL A 1084 59.36 30.42 30.58
CA VAL A 1084 59.24 29.54 31.73
C VAL A 1084 59.35 28.09 31.23
N ASN A 1085 60.00 27.25 32.01
CA ASN A 1085 60.24 25.83 31.73
C ASN A 1085 60.02 25.09 33.05
N ILE A 1086 58.92 24.36 33.19
CA ILE A 1086 58.78 23.35 34.27
C ILE A 1086 59.75 22.22 33.97
N SER A 1087 60.20 21.48 35.00
CA SER A 1087 61.25 20.46 34.81
C SER A 1087 60.61 19.08 34.66
N ASP A 1088 60.70 18.53 33.45
CA ASP A 1088 60.12 17.27 33.00
C ASP A 1088 60.14 16.18 34.10
N ASP A 1089 58.97 15.64 34.47
CA ASP A 1089 58.85 14.49 35.37
C ASP A 1089 59.00 13.16 34.62
N PRO A 1090 60.16 12.45 34.72
CA PRO A 1090 60.34 11.16 34.05
C PRO A 1090 59.56 10.02 34.73
N THR A 1091 58.75 10.34 35.75
CA THR A 1091 57.91 9.39 36.49
C THR A 1091 56.41 9.62 36.31
N LYS A 1092 55.96 10.65 35.57
CA LYS A 1092 54.54 11.01 35.38
C LYS A 1092 53.72 11.01 36.68
N THR A 1093 54.26 11.65 37.73
CA THR A 1093 53.63 11.76 39.05
C THR A 1093 53.16 13.17 39.40
N PHE A 1094 53.56 14.17 38.62
CA PHE A 1094 53.19 15.58 38.83
C PHE A 1094 53.19 16.44 37.57
N ASP A 1095 53.53 15.88 36.42
CA ASP A 1095 53.64 16.48 35.09
C ASP A 1095 53.56 15.27 34.16
N SER A 1096 52.58 15.24 33.26
CA SER A 1096 52.28 14.09 32.41
C SER A 1096 52.51 14.39 30.94
N ASN A 1097 52.39 15.64 30.53
CA ASN A 1097 52.64 16.15 29.19
C ASN A 1097 53.87 17.07 29.15
N SER A 1098 55.04 16.49 28.93
CA SER A 1098 56.28 17.28 28.85
C SER A 1098 56.39 18.23 27.63
N ALA A 1099 55.35 18.33 26.78
CA ALA A 1099 55.28 19.29 25.68
C ALA A 1099 54.85 20.70 26.14
N ASN A 1100 53.80 20.82 26.98
CA ASN A 1100 53.28 22.13 27.43
C ASN A 1100 54.14 22.79 28.54
N ASN A 1101 55.07 22.02 29.13
CA ASN A 1101 56.10 22.46 30.10
C ASN A 1101 56.88 23.74 29.74
N ILE A 1102 56.84 24.24 28.49
CA ILE A 1102 57.60 25.41 28.00
C ILE A 1102 56.70 26.51 27.43
N TYR A 1103 56.36 27.51 28.26
CA TYR A 1103 55.66 28.73 27.82
C TYR A 1103 56.62 29.89 27.53
N SER A 1104 56.44 30.60 26.41
CA SER A 1104 57.39 31.60 25.90
C SER A 1104 56.74 32.87 25.34
N ARG A 1105 56.65 33.93 26.16
CA ARG A 1105 56.02 35.21 25.77
C ARG A 1105 57.02 36.23 25.23
N ILE A 1106 56.70 36.89 24.12
CA ILE A 1106 57.57 37.94 23.53
C ILE A 1106 57.56 39.21 24.40
N ILE A 1107 58.74 39.74 24.75
CA ILE A 1107 58.90 41.09 25.29
C ILE A 1107 59.58 42.02 24.28
N ASN A 1108 58.96 43.17 24.06
CA ASN A 1108 59.44 44.21 23.15
C ASN A 1108 60.27 45.26 23.90
N SER A 1109 61.46 45.55 23.37
CA SER A 1109 62.40 46.53 23.94
C SER A 1109 62.42 47.85 23.14
N ALA A 1110 61.23 48.37 22.87
CA ALA A 1110 61.00 49.60 22.11
C ALA A 1110 61.64 50.86 22.74
N LEU A 1111 61.55 51.97 21.99
CA LEU A 1111 62.05 53.31 22.33
C LEU A 1111 61.19 54.01 23.39
#